data_AF-A0AA43ZV07-F1
#
_entry.id   AF-A0AA43ZV07-F1
#
_cell.length_a   1.000
_cell.length_b   1.000
_cell.length_c   1.000
_cell.angle_alpha   90.00
_cell.angle_beta   90.00
_cell.angle_gamma   90.00
#
_symmetry.space_group_name_H-M   'P 1'
#
loop_
_entity.id
_entity.type
_entity.pdbx_description
1 polymer ?
#
loop_
_entity_poly.entity_id
_entity_poly.type
_entity_poly.pdbx_seq_one_letter_code
_entity_poly.pdbx_strand_id
1 'polypeptide(L)'
;MKDIINKKIGLFITLFIFLSCISFVSAVDNSTTSNIDMGSSVSTTTDISDSNSVTKELTDDSSNVKQKNIGSSVTNTSASNNKLNENNVIENNKSSVSSSSSNSSVSNSASVSSSSNTSNGSNSTISTKSATSLLSTVYVSKTGSNNNVGSQTNPKATLSGALSVVTNGGTIYIGAGTFKFSEVSVNKNVIIKGSGTSTTIIDANSKHFLTVNKGCTVTMYGLTIKNAKALSGAAIYNYGTLTLSKLEINDCKATKNGGAICNLGKLYCYYTYFGNNVAVSGGAILNYNYLYVKGCTFSEDVVTDHGGAIWNSKDFVCLNTLFKNNYAQDYGGAIYSTSNVKRDLSIQNCTFNYNRARVGGAISVNEYSRLYLKNSVVANSFGSAIVLNTKTVKNLALNCNFSYNTATQKDGSNKATSKGGAFNNINSILEIQQSIFYKNVAGKYGAAIYNNGGNTVVSYSIFKENDNVDTYNLKGTCNVNSNWWAYNTKPGSDRVHNVVLTKWIYMTVTSSSLKKDVQSTMAVSFNQCSNGNTMIATSSYIPSVSVSLTVSTKSGTQTYSGMTTNGKYSISKTISTTGLVTLTGYTYDTKKEFEYTIPSDTAYSTLFVQLYATVTSSTINTWVKAGITDVFVQVSESNKNNLNKIISLSKNTNIRVHAWLMCFYHDGSFDISTTRMNTVKSFIKTLINIEGVDGICLDYVRYSGTNPSIVSVSKITNFVKEVNAIVKSKSNSLLLSACVFPEKAGTPIYYGQDYAKLSPYVDIMLPMVYKYDYNANRAWIGSVIKYIVDRAVYSDVVGVIQTYGSSASTLLSKAEMDADIATIMANGGAGFSLFRYGLISAYPNPV
;
A
#
# COMPACT_ATOMS: atom_id res chain seq x y z
N MET A 1 15.36 28.82 -24.14
CA MET A 1 15.88 27.46 -23.85
C MET A 1 15.44 26.93 -22.48
N LYS A 2 15.57 27.70 -21.38
CA LYS A 2 15.02 27.35 -20.04
C LYS A 2 13.51 27.07 -20.02
N ASP A 3 12.69 27.82 -20.76
CA ASP A 3 11.23 27.58 -20.80
C ASP A 3 10.82 26.32 -21.57
N ILE A 4 11.63 25.91 -22.55
CA ILE A 4 11.43 24.66 -23.29
C ILE A 4 11.84 23.47 -22.42
N ILE A 5 12.90 23.62 -21.62
CA ILE A 5 13.33 22.61 -20.64
C ILE A 5 12.27 22.46 -19.53
N ASN A 6 11.73 23.56 -18.99
CA ASN A 6 10.66 23.52 -17.99
C ASN A 6 9.35 22.95 -18.52
N LYS A 7 8.97 23.25 -19.78
CA LYS A 7 7.82 22.61 -20.43
C LYS A 7 8.05 21.12 -20.69
N LYS A 8 9.26 20.70 -21.09
CA LYS A 8 9.61 19.28 -21.29
C LYS A 8 9.67 18.51 -19.96
N ILE A 9 10.17 19.11 -18.88
CA ILE A 9 10.15 18.53 -17.52
C ILE A 9 8.71 18.43 -17.00
N GLY A 10 7.88 19.47 -17.22
CA GLY A 10 6.46 19.42 -16.89
C GLY A 10 5.70 18.35 -17.67
N LEU A 11 6.01 18.16 -18.96
CA LEU A 11 5.44 17.09 -19.78
C LEU A 11 5.91 15.71 -19.33
N PHE A 12 7.19 15.55 -18.97
CA PHE A 12 7.76 14.29 -18.46
C PHE A 12 7.18 13.90 -17.11
N ILE A 13 7.01 14.86 -16.19
CA ILE A 13 6.37 14.63 -14.89
C ILE A 13 4.89 14.29 -15.08
N THR A 14 4.19 14.99 -15.99
CA THR A 14 2.79 14.69 -16.31
C THR A 14 2.63 13.31 -16.96
N LEU A 15 3.55 12.90 -17.83
CA LEU A 15 3.57 11.60 -18.49
C LEU A 15 3.94 10.47 -17.51
N PHE A 16 4.87 10.69 -16.58
CA PHE A 16 5.22 9.74 -15.52
C PHE A 16 4.09 9.58 -14.49
N ILE A 17 3.37 10.67 -14.19
CA ILE A 17 2.13 10.63 -13.40
C ILE A 17 1.01 9.93 -14.18
N PHE A 18 0.87 10.17 -15.49
CA PHE A 18 -0.11 9.46 -16.32
C PHE A 18 0.19 7.94 -16.39
N LEU A 19 1.45 7.53 -16.52
CA LEU A 19 1.84 6.11 -16.50
C LEU A 19 1.68 5.47 -15.12
N SER A 20 1.90 6.20 -14.03
CA SER A 20 1.62 5.71 -12.66
C SER A 20 0.12 5.71 -12.33
N CYS A 21 -0.69 6.57 -12.95
CA CYS A 21 -2.15 6.52 -12.87
C CYS A 21 -2.74 5.38 -13.73
N ILE A 22 -2.19 5.09 -14.92
CA ILE A 22 -2.62 3.98 -15.79
C ILE A 22 -2.34 2.61 -15.15
N SER A 23 -1.24 2.47 -14.41
CA SER A 23 -0.94 1.24 -13.65
C SER A 23 -1.86 1.04 -12.43
N PHE A 24 -2.56 2.08 -11.97
CA PHE A 24 -3.62 1.99 -10.96
C PHE A 24 -5.01 1.70 -11.55
N VAL A 25 -5.30 2.18 -12.77
CA VAL A 25 -6.59 1.91 -13.45
C VAL A 25 -6.62 0.50 -14.06
N SER A 26 -5.50 0.01 -14.61
CA SER A 26 -5.41 -1.31 -15.26
C SER A 26 -5.52 -2.52 -14.31
N ALA A 27 -5.45 -2.32 -12.98
CA ALA A 27 -5.69 -3.38 -12.00
C ALA A 27 -7.20 -3.64 -11.74
N VAL A 28 -8.09 -2.80 -12.25
CA VAL A 28 -9.55 -2.93 -12.08
C VAL A 28 -10.23 -3.46 -13.35
N ASP A 29 -9.56 -3.40 -14.51
CA ASP A 29 -10.18 -3.58 -15.83
C ASP A 29 -9.78 -4.90 -16.52
N ASN A 30 -9.78 -6.01 -15.76
CA ASN A 30 -9.58 -7.34 -16.33
C ASN A 30 -10.79 -8.26 -16.04
N SER A 31 -11.93 -7.89 -16.61
CA SER A 31 -12.99 -8.84 -17.00
C SER A 31 -13.77 -8.29 -18.19
N THR A 32 -13.45 -8.85 -19.37
CA THR A 32 -14.30 -8.97 -20.57
C THR A 32 -15.03 -7.71 -21.07
N THR A 33 -14.44 -7.11 -22.10
CA THR A 33 -15.12 -6.28 -23.10
C THR A 33 -16.14 -7.12 -23.88
N SER A 34 -17.41 -6.73 -23.84
CA SER A 34 -18.33 -6.98 -24.95
C SER A 34 -19.36 -5.85 -25.02
N ASN A 35 -19.55 -5.33 -26.24
CA ASN A 35 -20.51 -4.30 -26.61
C ASN A 35 -21.93 -4.73 -26.23
N ILE A 36 -22.67 -3.95 -25.45
CA ILE A 36 -24.14 -3.99 -25.46
C ILE A 36 -24.72 -2.58 -25.43
N ASP A 37 -25.59 -2.40 -26.41
CA ASP A 37 -26.48 -1.31 -26.77
C ASP A 37 -27.45 -0.91 -25.63
N MET A 38 -27.81 0.37 -25.56
CA MET A 38 -28.72 0.92 -24.54
C MET A 38 -30.17 0.78 -24.99
N GLY A 39 -30.92 -0.12 -24.37
CA GLY A 39 -32.36 -0.22 -24.56
C GLY A 39 -33.09 -0.89 -23.40
N SER A 40 -34.05 -0.16 -22.83
CA SER A 40 -35.19 -0.62 -22.00
C SER A 40 -34.96 -1.03 -20.54
N SER A 41 -35.88 -0.51 -19.73
CA SER A 41 -36.18 -0.83 -18.33
C SER A 41 -36.62 -2.29 -18.13
N VAL A 42 -36.29 -2.89 -16.98
CA VAL A 42 -37.21 -3.57 -16.04
C VAL A 42 -36.41 -4.16 -14.86
N SER A 43 -37.05 -4.14 -13.69
CA SER A 43 -36.67 -4.72 -12.41
C SER A 43 -36.48 -6.25 -12.42
N THR A 44 -35.53 -6.77 -11.61
CA THR A 44 -35.76 -7.81 -10.58
C THR A 44 -34.47 -8.16 -9.81
N THR A 45 -34.59 -8.09 -8.48
CA THR A 45 -34.04 -8.90 -7.36
C THR A 45 -32.85 -9.87 -7.53
N THR A 46 -32.02 -9.89 -6.45
CA THR A 46 -31.16 -10.97 -5.85
C THR A 46 -29.95 -11.43 -6.67
N ASP A 47 -28.71 -11.59 -6.19
CA ASP A 47 -28.09 -11.68 -4.86
C ASP A 47 -26.61 -11.28 -4.96
N ILE A 48 -26.08 -10.43 -4.07
CA ILE A 48 -24.70 -10.52 -3.55
C ILE A 48 -24.74 -10.07 -2.08
N SER A 49 -24.43 -11.03 -1.21
CA SER A 49 -24.26 -10.93 0.23
C SER A 49 -23.00 -10.15 0.64
N ASP A 50 -23.07 -9.62 1.87
CA ASP A 50 -21.97 -9.16 2.73
C ASP A 50 -21.42 -7.74 2.55
N SER A 51 -22.21 -6.76 3.03
CA SER A 51 -21.69 -5.70 3.90
C SER A 51 -22.79 -5.09 4.79
N ASN A 52 -23.19 -5.79 5.85
CA ASN A 52 -24.01 -5.22 6.92
C ASN A 52 -23.12 -4.63 8.02
N SER A 53 -23.19 -3.30 8.24
CA SER A 53 -23.22 -2.70 9.59
C SER A 53 -23.16 -1.17 9.57
N VAL A 54 -24.20 -0.48 9.07
CA VAL A 54 -24.60 0.82 9.65
C VAL A 54 -26.10 1.04 9.43
N THR A 55 -26.94 0.58 10.35
CA THR A 55 -28.21 1.24 10.74
C THR A 55 -28.79 0.50 11.95
N LYS A 56 -28.72 1.11 13.13
CA LYS A 56 -29.74 0.90 14.16
C LYS A 56 -29.82 2.16 15.03
N GLU A 57 -30.78 3.01 14.70
CA GLU A 57 -31.31 4.00 15.64
C GLU A 57 -32.25 3.29 16.62
N LEU A 58 -32.03 3.60 17.90
CA LEU A 58 -33.00 3.95 18.93
C LEU A 58 -34.44 3.42 18.76
N THR A 59 -34.82 2.53 19.68
CA THR A 59 -36.18 2.46 20.22
C THR A 59 -36.08 2.36 21.74
N ASP A 60 -36.90 3.16 22.43
CA ASP A 60 -37.13 3.18 23.87
C ASP A 60 -37.32 1.78 24.46
N ASP A 61 -36.79 1.57 25.68
CA ASP A 61 -37.65 1.16 26.79
C ASP A 61 -37.04 1.54 28.14
N SER A 62 -37.97 1.84 29.03
CA SER A 62 -37.89 2.32 30.39
C SER A 62 -37.45 1.25 31.41
N SER A 63 -37.10 1.78 32.60
CA SER A 63 -37.16 1.18 33.94
C SER A 63 -35.85 0.71 34.62
N ASN A 64 -35.63 1.37 35.77
CA ASN A 64 -35.10 0.87 37.03
C ASN A 64 -33.61 0.44 37.12
N VAL A 65 -32.81 1.19 37.90
CA VAL A 65 -32.46 0.85 39.30
C VAL A 65 -31.25 1.69 39.79
N LYS A 66 -31.49 2.36 40.93
CA LYS A 66 -30.59 2.79 42.04
C LYS A 66 -29.59 3.95 41.87
N GLN A 67 -30.00 5.05 42.50
CA GLN A 67 -29.22 5.91 43.39
C GLN A 67 -27.87 5.35 43.88
N LYS A 68 -26.83 6.17 43.73
CA LYS A 68 -25.91 6.47 44.84
C LYS A 68 -25.32 7.87 44.68
N ASN A 69 -25.62 8.73 45.66
CA ASN A 69 -25.01 10.05 45.86
C ASN A 69 -23.48 9.94 45.98
N ILE A 70 -22.77 11.01 45.59
CA ILE A 70 -21.79 11.77 46.41
C ILE A 70 -21.35 13.03 45.63
N GLY A 71 -21.51 14.19 46.29
CA GLY A 71 -20.41 15.17 46.43
C GLY A 71 -20.18 16.25 45.38
N SER A 72 -20.83 17.40 45.60
CA SER A 72 -20.20 18.74 45.64
C SER A 72 -19.33 19.25 44.48
N SER A 73 -19.80 20.28 43.77
CA SER A 73 -19.36 21.67 44.02
C SER A 73 -19.95 22.65 42.99
N VAL A 74 -20.23 23.85 43.51
CA VAL A 74 -20.92 25.00 42.93
C VAL A 74 -19.97 25.80 42.02
N THR A 75 -20.47 26.32 40.89
CA THR A 75 -20.39 27.76 40.56
C THR A 75 -21.44 28.16 39.51
N ASN A 76 -22.26 29.12 39.90
CA ASN A 76 -23.17 29.92 39.08
C ASN A 76 -22.42 30.68 37.98
N THR A 77 -23.08 30.94 36.84
CA THR A 77 -23.35 32.32 36.39
C THR A 77 -24.32 32.39 35.19
N SER A 78 -25.37 33.19 35.43
CA SER A 78 -26.11 34.07 34.50
C SER A 78 -26.83 33.47 33.28
N ALA A 79 -28.13 33.19 33.48
CA ALA A 79 -29.16 33.37 32.47
C ALA A 79 -29.79 34.76 32.64
N SER A 80 -29.97 35.49 31.54
CA SER A 80 -30.80 36.69 31.46
C SER A 80 -31.98 36.47 30.52
N ASN A 81 -33.15 36.67 31.12
CA ASN A 81 -34.51 36.74 30.62
C ASN A 81 -34.71 37.30 29.21
N ASN A 82 -35.68 36.72 28.48
CA ASN A 82 -36.83 37.52 28.07
C ASN A 82 -38.11 36.66 27.95
N LYS A 83 -39.17 37.16 28.61
CA LYS A 83 -40.53 36.63 28.69
C LYS A 83 -41.36 37.06 27.48
N LEU A 84 -42.19 36.12 27.02
CA LEU A 84 -43.62 36.20 26.69
C LEU A 84 -44.17 37.40 25.89
N ASN A 85 -44.91 37.10 24.82
CA ASN A 85 -46.35 37.37 24.86
C ASN A 85 -47.15 36.42 23.95
N GLU A 86 -48.23 35.89 24.52
CA GLU A 86 -49.27 35.07 23.92
C GLU A 86 -50.25 35.95 23.11
N ASN A 87 -50.96 35.37 22.12
CA ASN A 87 -52.43 35.22 22.21
C ASN A 87 -53.10 34.64 20.94
N ASN A 88 -54.11 33.82 21.25
CA ASN A 88 -55.35 33.52 20.53
C ASN A 88 -55.42 32.34 19.56
N VAL A 89 -55.76 31.21 20.18
CA VAL A 89 -56.76 30.20 19.78
C VAL A 89 -58.11 30.84 19.45
N ILE A 90 -58.86 30.30 18.48
CA ILE A 90 -60.24 29.80 18.62
C ILE A 90 -60.55 28.82 17.48
N GLU A 91 -61.08 27.67 17.91
CA GLU A 91 -61.59 26.53 17.17
C GLU A 91 -62.84 26.88 16.34
N ASN A 92 -63.17 26.06 15.33
CA ASN A 92 -64.29 25.13 15.49
C ASN A 92 -64.51 24.20 14.28
N ASN A 93 -64.71 22.93 14.65
CA ASN A 93 -65.66 21.96 14.09
C ASN A 93 -65.52 21.55 12.62
N LYS A 94 -65.66 20.29 12.22
CA LYS A 94 -65.83 18.96 12.84
C LYS A 94 -66.27 18.08 11.66
N SER A 95 -65.99 16.77 11.74
CA SER A 95 -66.79 15.68 11.13
C SER A 95 -66.92 15.65 9.59
N SER A 96 -66.83 14.52 8.87
CA SER A 96 -66.60 13.13 9.24
C SER A 96 -66.65 12.27 7.96
N VAL A 97 -65.85 11.20 7.96
CA VAL A 97 -66.27 9.81 7.61
C VAL A 97 -66.43 9.43 6.12
N SER A 98 -65.37 8.77 5.64
CA SER A 98 -65.31 7.36 5.19
C SER A 98 -65.64 6.92 3.76
N SER A 99 -64.89 5.85 3.41
CA SER A 99 -65.17 4.73 2.48
C SER A 99 -64.76 5.00 1.02
N SER A 100 -63.64 4.41 0.57
CA SER A 100 -63.53 3.08 -0.09
C SER A 100 -64.23 3.09 -1.47
N SER A 101 -63.69 2.62 -2.58
CA SER A 101 -62.62 1.68 -2.88
C SER A 101 -62.41 1.67 -4.41
N SER A 102 -61.32 1.01 -4.83
CA SER A 102 -61.21 0.15 -6.02
C SER A 102 -61.25 0.77 -7.44
N ASN A 103 -60.08 0.67 -8.09
CA ASN A 103 -59.83 0.15 -9.44
C ASN A 103 -61.01 0.05 -10.42
N SER A 104 -60.85 0.61 -11.63
CA SER A 104 -60.46 -0.20 -12.80
C SER A 104 -60.37 0.66 -14.07
N SER A 105 -59.34 0.34 -14.85
CA SER A 105 -59.16 0.67 -16.26
C SER A 105 -60.26 0.05 -17.12
N VAL A 106 -60.82 0.78 -18.09
CA VAL A 106 -61.13 0.24 -19.43
C VAL A 106 -61.06 1.38 -20.46
N SER A 107 -60.28 1.13 -21.49
CA SER A 107 -60.20 1.79 -22.79
C SER A 107 -61.52 1.72 -23.56
N ASN A 108 -61.91 2.78 -24.26
CA ASN A 108 -62.42 2.56 -25.61
C ASN A 108 -62.25 3.78 -26.52
N SER A 109 -61.69 3.47 -27.68
CA SER A 109 -61.69 4.23 -28.92
C SER A 109 -63.11 4.35 -29.48
N ALA A 110 -63.47 5.52 -30.00
CA ALA A 110 -64.45 5.64 -31.08
C ALA A 110 -64.21 6.93 -31.87
N SER A 111 -63.75 6.75 -33.09
CA SER A 111 -63.86 7.69 -34.20
C SER A 111 -65.28 7.61 -34.77
N VAL A 112 -66.01 8.73 -34.91
CA VAL A 112 -66.97 8.93 -36.01
C VAL A 112 -67.05 10.43 -36.37
N SER A 113 -67.03 10.63 -37.68
CA SER A 113 -67.12 11.82 -38.52
C SER A 113 -68.50 12.46 -38.63
N SER A 114 -68.53 13.62 -39.32
CA SER A 114 -69.69 14.34 -39.90
C SER A 114 -70.49 15.18 -38.88
N SER A 115 -70.99 16.38 -39.19
CA SER A 115 -71.23 17.08 -40.45
C SER A 115 -71.36 18.57 -40.20
N SER A 116 -71.05 19.36 -41.21
CA SER A 116 -71.34 20.78 -41.37
C SER A 116 -72.82 21.12 -41.17
N ASN A 117 -73.09 22.13 -40.34
CA ASN A 117 -74.28 22.98 -40.48
C ASN A 117 -73.90 24.42 -40.15
N THR A 118 -74.11 25.30 -41.14
CA THR A 118 -74.00 26.75 -41.05
C THR A 118 -75.31 27.35 -40.58
N SER A 119 -75.28 28.17 -39.52
CA SER A 119 -76.26 29.25 -39.36
C SER A 119 -75.68 30.40 -38.56
N ASN A 120 -75.91 31.57 -39.15
CA ASN A 120 -75.56 32.94 -38.81
C ASN A 120 -75.87 33.36 -37.36
N GLY A 121 -75.08 34.30 -36.83
CA GLY A 121 -75.58 35.27 -35.86
C GLY A 121 -74.77 35.43 -34.57
N SER A 122 -74.31 36.67 -34.38
CA SER A 122 -73.98 37.30 -33.09
C SER A 122 -72.56 37.17 -32.58
N ASN A 123 -71.82 38.23 -32.88
CA ASN A 123 -70.61 38.69 -32.24
C ASN A 123 -70.83 38.78 -30.72
N SER A 124 -70.42 37.74 -30.00
CA SER A 124 -70.12 37.81 -28.57
C SER A 124 -68.70 37.31 -28.44
N THR A 125 -67.76 38.23 -28.21
CA THR A 125 -66.40 37.94 -27.78
C THR A 125 -66.45 37.33 -26.38
N ILE A 126 -66.90 36.07 -26.32
CA ILE A 126 -66.55 35.18 -25.24
C ILE A 126 -65.07 34.88 -25.46
N SER A 127 -64.22 35.60 -24.73
CA SER A 127 -62.88 35.14 -24.40
C SER A 127 -63.02 33.84 -23.61
N THR A 128 -63.32 32.73 -24.30
CA THR A 128 -63.02 31.42 -23.78
C THR A 128 -61.51 31.40 -23.69
N LYS A 129 -60.99 31.53 -22.47
CA LYS A 129 -59.61 31.18 -22.13
C LYS A 129 -59.45 29.73 -22.57
N SER A 130 -59.01 29.54 -23.81
CA SER A 130 -58.81 28.22 -24.39
C SER A 130 -57.88 27.51 -23.43
N ALA A 131 -58.36 26.44 -22.78
CA ALA A 131 -57.53 25.67 -21.88
C ALA A 131 -56.29 25.28 -22.69
N THR A 132 -55.14 25.89 -22.38
CA THR A 132 -53.89 25.60 -23.08
C THR A 132 -53.61 24.13 -22.81
N SER A 133 -53.83 23.29 -23.82
CA SER A 133 -53.63 21.86 -23.73
C SER A 133 -52.17 21.62 -23.34
N LEU A 134 -51.96 21.04 -22.17
CA LEU A 134 -50.62 20.73 -21.71
C LEU A 134 -50.02 19.62 -22.58
N LEU A 135 -48.75 19.74 -22.95
CA LEU A 135 -48.01 18.79 -23.76
C LEU A 135 -47.01 18.01 -22.91
N SER A 136 -46.92 16.70 -23.13
CA SER A 136 -45.88 15.87 -22.49
C SER A 136 -44.48 16.17 -23.03
N THR A 137 -44.39 16.66 -24.27
CA THR A 137 -43.15 17.07 -24.92
C THR A 137 -43.31 18.44 -25.54
N VAL A 138 -42.37 19.34 -25.27
CA VAL A 138 -42.35 20.72 -25.78
C VAL A 138 -40.98 21.03 -26.40
N TYR A 139 -40.96 21.75 -27.52
CA TYR A 139 -39.73 22.15 -28.21
C TYR A 139 -39.51 23.65 -28.12
N VAL A 140 -38.24 24.05 -27.96
CA VAL A 140 -37.77 25.44 -27.92
C VAL A 140 -36.73 25.65 -29.02
N SER A 141 -36.87 26.71 -29.80
CA SER A 141 -35.94 27.05 -30.91
C SER A 141 -35.69 28.56 -30.98
N LYS A 142 -34.53 28.96 -31.52
CA LYS A 142 -34.15 30.37 -31.74
C LYS A 142 -35.11 31.10 -32.68
N THR A 143 -35.72 30.38 -33.61
CA THR A 143 -36.72 30.88 -34.56
C THR A 143 -38.16 30.64 -34.10
N GLY A 144 -38.36 30.09 -32.90
CA GLY A 144 -39.68 29.82 -32.33
C GLY A 144 -40.43 31.09 -31.94
N SER A 145 -41.69 30.92 -31.54
CA SER A 145 -42.55 31.99 -31.01
C SER A 145 -43.27 31.49 -29.75
N ASN A 146 -43.43 32.33 -28.73
CA ASN A 146 -44.16 31.95 -27.52
C ASN A 146 -45.68 31.78 -27.75
N ASN A 147 -46.19 32.28 -28.87
CA ASN A 147 -47.55 32.04 -29.33
C ASN A 147 -47.73 30.64 -29.95
N ASN A 148 -46.64 29.97 -30.32
CA ASN A 148 -46.71 28.62 -30.89
C ASN A 148 -47.15 27.60 -29.84
N VAL A 149 -47.72 26.48 -30.27
CA VAL A 149 -48.16 25.40 -29.36
C VAL A 149 -47.01 24.71 -28.63
N GLY A 150 -45.79 24.73 -29.20
CA GLY A 150 -44.61 24.06 -28.63
C GLY A 150 -44.33 22.68 -29.22
N SER A 151 -44.90 22.34 -30.37
CA SER A 151 -44.55 21.14 -31.13
C SER A 151 -43.20 21.31 -31.84
N GLN A 152 -42.65 20.25 -32.42
CA GLN A 152 -41.38 20.30 -33.14
C GLN A 152 -41.40 21.25 -34.35
N THR A 153 -42.52 21.31 -35.08
CA THR A 153 -42.70 22.21 -36.23
C THR A 153 -43.07 23.62 -35.82
N ASN A 154 -43.69 23.80 -34.65
CA ASN A 154 -44.08 25.09 -34.09
C ASN A 154 -43.52 25.24 -32.65
N PRO A 155 -42.20 25.42 -32.50
CA PRO A 155 -41.54 25.46 -31.20
C PRO A 155 -41.78 26.79 -30.46
N LYS A 156 -41.71 26.75 -29.13
CA LYS A 156 -41.69 27.94 -28.27
C LYS A 156 -40.38 28.72 -28.48
N ALA A 157 -40.40 30.03 -28.20
CA ALA A 157 -39.20 30.87 -28.27
C ALA A 157 -38.37 30.82 -26.98
N THR A 158 -39.03 30.69 -25.82
CA THR A 158 -38.37 30.76 -24.52
C THR A 158 -38.65 29.54 -23.65
N LEU A 159 -37.74 29.27 -22.71
CA LEU A 159 -37.94 28.23 -21.70
C LEU A 159 -39.18 28.50 -20.82
N SER A 160 -39.44 29.75 -20.44
CA SER A 160 -40.66 30.11 -19.69
C SER A 160 -41.94 29.84 -20.51
N GLY A 161 -41.90 30.10 -21.83
CA GLY A 161 -42.99 29.76 -22.73
C GLY A 161 -43.22 28.26 -22.87
N ALA A 162 -42.16 27.45 -22.79
CA ALA A 162 -42.29 25.99 -22.75
C ALA A 162 -42.82 25.48 -21.41
N LEU A 163 -42.36 26.06 -20.29
CA LEU A 163 -42.81 25.69 -18.95
C LEU A 163 -44.30 25.96 -18.71
N SER A 164 -44.89 26.95 -19.38
CA SER A 164 -46.32 27.25 -19.25
C SER A 164 -47.23 26.21 -19.91
N VAL A 165 -46.72 25.46 -20.90
CA VAL A 165 -47.50 24.48 -21.66
C VAL A 165 -47.05 23.03 -21.44
N VAL A 166 -45.90 22.77 -20.81
CA VAL A 166 -45.47 21.40 -20.51
C VAL A 166 -46.26 20.81 -19.32
N THR A 167 -46.59 19.52 -19.39
CA THR A 167 -47.18 18.77 -18.27
C THR A 167 -46.18 18.60 -17.12
N ASN A 168 -46.70 18.34 -15.91
CA ASN A 168 -45.86 17.87 -14.81
C ASN A 168 -45.27 16.49 -15.15
N GLY A 169 -43.95 16.36 -15.06
CA GLY A 169 -43.19 15.20 -15.53
C GLY A 169 -42.81 15.22 -17.02
N GLY A 170 -43.22 16.26 -17.77
CA GLY A 170 -42.95 16.36 -19.21
C GLY A 170 -41.51 16.76 -19.56
N THR A 171 -41.18 16.69 -20.85
CA THR A 171 -39.85 16.98 -21.40
C THR A 171 -39.85 18.24 -22.26
N ILE A 172 -38.86 19.10 -22.08
CA ILE A 172 -38.57 20.27 -22.90
C ILE A 172 -37.27 20.02 -23.68
N TYR A 173 -37.35 20.01 -25.00
CA TYR A 173 -36.18 19.97 -25.89
C TYR A 173 -35.80 21.38 -26.32
N ILE A 174 -34.55 21.77 -26.06
CA ILE A 174 -33.97 23.02 -26.54
C ILE A 174 -33.09 22.66 -27.75
N GLY A 175 -33.48 23.18 -28.90
CA GLY A 175 -32.73 23.00 -30.15
C GLY A 175 -31.37 23.67 -30.11
N ALA A 176 -30.54 23.40 -31.13
CA ALA A 176 -29.24 24.04 -31.25
C ALA A 176 -29.36 25.58 -31.36
N GLY A 177 -28.44 26.28 -30.72
CA GLY A 177 -28.35 27.73 -30.73
C GLY A 177 -27.88 28.31 -29.40
N THR A 178 -27.62 29.62 -29.43
CA THR A 178 -27.36 30.43 -28.24
C THR A 178 -28.63 31.16 -27.83
N PHE A 179 -29.08 30.91 -26.61
CA PHE A 179 -30.30 31.46 -26.03
C PHE A 179 -29.97 32.38 -24.87
N LYS A 180 -30.69 33.50 -24.78
CA LYS A 180 -30.55 34.48 -23.69
C LYS A 180 -31.63 34.30 -22.64
N PHE A 181 -31.68 33.11 -22.03
CA PHE A 181 -32.64 32.85 -20.96
C PHE A 181 -32.10 33.36 -19.63
N SER A 182 -32.96 34.03 -18.87
CA SER A 182 -32.68 34.52 -17.53
C SER A 182 -33.95 34.51 -16.69
N GLU A 183 -33.78 34.43 -15.37
CA GLU A 183 -34.85 34.56 -14.36
C GLU A 183 -35.99 33.54 -14.53
N VAL A 184 -35.65 32.31 -14.92
CA VAL A 184 -36.61 31.22 -15.10
C VAL A 184 -36.89 30.53 -13.76
N SER A 185 -38.15 30.52 -13.32
CA SER A 185 -38.59 29.73 -12.17
C SER A 185 -39.27 28.43 -12.62
N VAL A 186 -38.81 27.29 -12.11
CA VAL A 186 -39.40 25.98 -12.38
C VAL A 186 -40.24 25.54 -11.18
N ASN A 187 -41.55 25.41 -11.39
CA ASN A 187 -42.55 25.11 -10.37
C ASN A 187 -43.29 23.77 -10.59
N LYS A 188 -42.75 22.91 -11.45
CA LYS A 188 -43.26 21.57 -11.74
C LYS A 188 -42.09 20.64 -12.09
N ASN A 189 -42.31 19.32 -12.02
CA ASN A 189 -41.30 18.33 -12.39
C ASN A 189 -41.10 18.35 -13.91
N VAL A 190 -39.85 18.44 -14.39
CA VAL A 190 -39.55 18.48 -15.83
C VAL A 190 -38.18 17.91 -16.16
N ILE A 191 -38.02 17.49 -17.41
CA ILE A 191 -36.73 17.20 -18.02
C ILE A 191 -36.44 18.28 -19.05
N ILE A 192 -35.26 18.91 -19.01
CA ILE A 192 -34.79 19.92 -19.95
C ILE A 192 -33.58 19.35 -20.69
N LYS A 193 -33.70 19.13 -22.00
CA LYS A 193 -32.65 18.51 -22.83
C LYS A 193 -32.18 19.50 -23.88
N GLY A 194 -30.88 19.77 -23.91
CA GLY A 194 -30.23 20.38 -25.06
C GLY A 194 -29.82 19.34 -26.09
N SER A 195 -29.38 19.83 -27.25
CA SER A 195 -28.85 19.04 -28.36
C SER A 195 -27.35 18.70 -28.21
N GLY A 196 -26.72 19.02 -27.07
CA GLY A 196 -25.28 18.89 -26.82
C GLY A 196 -24.68 20.17 -26.20
N THR A 197 -23.60 20.04 -25.42
CA THR A 197 -22.95 21.18 -24.74
C THR A 197 -22.38 22.20 -25.74
N SER A 198 -21.76 21.74 -26.81
CA SER A 198 -21.26 22.62 -27.88
C SER A 198 -22.33 23.23 -28.79
N THR A 199 -23.57 22.73 -28.75
CA THR A 199 -24.64 23.13 -29.68
C THR A 199 -25.75 23.93 -29.02
N THR A 200 -26.07 23.66 -27.76
CA THR A 200 -27.13 24.33 -27.00
C THR A 200 -26.53 25.15 -25.88
N ILE A 201 -26.48 26.47 -26.07
CA ILE A 201 -25.81 27.39 -25.16
C ILE A 201 -26.83 28.33 -24.53
N ILE A 202 -26.92 28.31 -23.21
CA ILE A 202 -27.67 29.29 -22.42
C ILE A 202 -26.69 30.36 -21.95
N ASP A 203 -26.72 31.52 -22.62
CA ASP A 203 -25.95 32.69 -22.21
C ASP A 203 -26.84 33.58 -21.33
N ALA A 204 -26.61 33.55 -20.03
CA ALA A 204 -27.42 34.26 -19.06
C ALA A 204 -27.19 35.79 -19.08
N ASN A 205 -26.24 36.29 -19.89
CA ASN A 205 -25.99 37.71 -20.14
C ASN A 205 -25.91 38.56 -18.85
N SER A 206 -25.08 38.13 -17.91
CA SER A 206 -24.90 38.75 -16.59
C SER A 206 -26.16 38.82 -15.72
N LYS A 207 -27.07 37.86 -15.87
CA LYS A 207 -28.25 37.68 -15.00
C LYS A 207 -28.27 36.30 -14.35
N HIS A 208 -29.15 36.13 -13.37
CA HIS A 208 -29.48 34.82 -12.83
C HIS A 208 -30.21 34.00 -13.90
N PHE A 209 -29.88 32.71 -14.07
CA PHE A 209 -30.57 31.87 -15.06
C PHE A 209 -31.81 31.18 -14.50
N LEU A 210 -31.67 30.26 -13.55
CA LEU A 210 -32.75 29.33 -13.19
C LEU A 210 -32.90 29.09 -11.69
N THR A 211 -34.14 29.16 -11.19
CA THR A 211 -34.52 28.75 -9.84
C THR A 211 -35.39 27.49 -9.88
N VAL A 212 -34.98 26.43 -9.18
CA VAL A 212 -35.79 25.22 -8.97
C VAL A 212 -36.55 25.36 -7.65
N ASN A 213 -37.88 25.40 -7.71
CA ASN A 213 -38.70 25.59 -6.52
C ASN A 213 -38.75 24.31 -5.65
N LYS A 214 -39.05 24.50 -4.37
CA LYS A 214 -39.22 23.40 -3.41
C LYS A 214 -40.29 22.42 -3.90
N GLY A 215 -40.05 21.12 -3.72
CA GLY A 215 -40.95 20.05 -4.16
C GLY A 215 -40.87 19.70 -5.66
N CYS A 216 -40.12 20.47 -6.46
CA CYS A 216 -39.92 20.19 -7.87
C CYS A 216 -38.70 19.28 -8.10
N THR A 217 -38.79 18.40 -9.09
CA THR A 217 -37.71 17.56 -9.59
C THR A 217 -37.36 17.95 -11.02
N VAL A 218 -36.13 18.40 -11.23
CA VAL A 218 -35.66 18.90 -12.53
C VAL A 218 -34.46 18.07 -12.96
N THR A 219 -34.51 17.53 -14.18
CA THR A 219 -33.33 16.94 -14.82
C THR A 219 -32.90 17.81 -15.99
N MET A 220 -31.64 18.21 -16.03
CA MET A 220 -31.04 18.90 -17.17
C MET A 220 -30.02 18.00 -17.85
N TYR A 221 -29.99 18.02 -19.19
CA TYR A 221 -29.11 17.17 -19.98
C TYR A 221 -28.53 17.90 -21.20
N GLY A 222 -27.23 17.77 -21.43
CA GLY A 222 -26.61 18.04 -22.73
C GLY A 222 -26.70 19.51 -23.20
N LEU A 223 -26.33 20.46 -22.34
CA LEU A 223 -26.30 21.89 -22.69
C LEU A 223 -25.25 22.65 -21.88
N THR A 224 -24.90 23.85 -22.34
CA THR A 224 -23.99 24.76 -21.65
C THR A 224 -24.75 25.91 -21.00
N ILE A 225 -24.36 26.32 -19.79
CA ILE A 225 -24.85 27.52 -19.11
C ILE A 225 -23.65 28.41 -18.80
N LYS A 226 -23.67 29.67 -19.27
CA LYS A 226 -22.54 30.58 -19.07
C LYS A 226 -22.92 32.03 -18.80
N ASN A 227 -21.93 32.80 -18.37
CA ASN A 227 -22.02 34.26 -18.17
C ASN A 227 -23.12 34.67 -17.19
N ALA A 228 -23.47 33.81 -16.23
CA ALA A 228 -24.50 34.11 -15.25
C ALA A 228 -23.96 34.98 -14.13
N LYS A 229 -24.77 35.92 -13.62
CA LYS A 229 -24.39 36.76 -12.48
C LYS A 229 -25.57 36.95 -11.54
N ALA A 230 -25.35 36.69 -10.25
CA ALA A 230 -26.34 36.90 -9.20
C ALA A 230 -25.67 37.18 -7.85
N LEU A 231 -26.49 37.42 -6.82
CA LEU A 231 -26.00 37.43 -5.44
C LEU A 231 -25.48 36.06 -5.02
N SER A 232 -26.27 35.02 -5.29
CA SER A 232 -25.93 33.62 -5.00
C SER A 232 -26.52 32.71 -6.07
N GLY A 233 -25.87 31.57 -6.36
CA GLY A 233 -26.34 30.60 -7.35
C GLY A 233 -26.52 31.24 -8.72
N ALA A 234 -25.43 31.80 -9.29
CA ALA A 234 -25.54 32.67 -10.45
C ALA A 234 -26.24 31.97 -11.62
N ALA A 235 -25.80 30.76 -11.97
CA ALA A 235 -26.51 29.94 -12.95
C ALA A 235 -27.79 29.36 -12.34
N ILE A 236 -27.67 28.64 -11.22
CA ILE A 236 -28.78 27.88 -10.66
C ILE A 236 -28.93 28.08 -9.15
N TYR A 237 -30.16 28.35 -8.72
CA TYR A 237 -30.56 28.30 -7.32
C TYR A 237 -31.51 27.13 -7.10
N ASN A 238 -31.13 26.15 -6.27
CA ASN A 238 -31.91 24.92 -6.10
C ASN A 238 -32.55 24.80 -4.72
N TYR A 239 -33.88 24.86 -4.65
CA TYR A 239 -34.67 24.49 -3.47
C TYR A 239 -35.30 23.09 -3.58
N GLY A 240 -35.29 22.47 -4.76
CA GLY A 240 -35.92 21.18 -5.06
C GLY A 240 -34.92 20.03 -5.21
N THR A 241 -35.21 19.10 -6.11
CA THR A 241 -34.28 18.05 -6.52
C THR A 241 -33.78 18.35 -7.93
N LEU A 242 -32.48 18.51 -8.09
CA LEU A 242 -31.84 18.83 -9.36
C LEU A 242 -30.87 17.72 -9.77
N THR A 243 -31.04 17.23 -10.99
CA THR A 243 -30.09 16.33 -11.64
C THR A 243 -29.49 17.02 -12.85
N LEU A 244 -28.16 17.09 -12.88
CA LEU A 244 -27.36 17.61 -13.97
C LEU A 244 -26.62 16.45 -14.61
N SER A 245 -26.79 16.24 -15.91
CA SER A 245 -26.06 15.21 -16.64
C SER A 245 -25.47 15.74 -17.94
N LYS A 246 -24.16 15.59 -18.13
CA LYS A 246 -23.44 16.04 -19.34
C LYS A 246 -23.69 17.53 -19.65
N LEU A 247 -23.48 18.39 -18.66
CA LEU A 247 -23.53 19.84 -18.84
C LEU A 247 -22.14 20.46 -18.80
N GLU A 248 -22.04 21.68 -19.30
CA GLU A 248 -20.95 22.61 -18.98
C GLU A 248 -21.56 23.83 -18.29
N ILE A 249 -21.02 24.21 -17.13
CA ILE A 249 -21.44 25.42 -16.39
C ILE A 249 -20.20 26.25 -16.10
N ASN A 250 -20.06 27.35 -16.83
CA ASN A 250 -18.81 28.10 -16.85
C ASN A 250 -18.98 29.61 -16.82
N ASP A 251 -17.93 30.32 -16.40
CA ASP A 251 -17.87 31.79 -16.41
C ASP A 251 -19.04 32.42 -15.63
N CYS A 252 -19.49 31.75 -14.57
CA CYS A 252 -20.57 32.23 -13.71
C CYS A 252 -20.00 32.94 -12.46
N LYS A 253 -20.61 34.07 -12.09
CA LYS A 253 -20.13 34.93 -11.01
C LYS A 253 -21.21 35.22 -9.97
N ALA A 254 -21.03 34.73 -8.75
CA ALA A 254 -21.82 35.15 -7.60
C ALA A 254 -21.06 36.23 -6.80
N THR A 255 -21.76 37.26 -6.32
CA THR A 255 -21.13 38.25 -5.40
C THR A 255 -21.11 37.79 -3.95
N LYS A 256 -21.81 36.69 -3.62
CA LYS A 256 -21.72 35.98 -2.33
C LYS A 256 -21.44 34.50 -2.54
N ASN A 257 -22.46 33.68 -2.82
CA ASN A 257 -22.32 32.23 -2.62
C ASN A 257 -22.66 31.40 -3.85
N GLY A 258 -21.88 30.37 -4.15
CA GLY A 258 -22.18 29.42 -5.23
C GLY A 258 -22.07 30.08 -6.60
N GLY A 259 -20.85 30.21 -7.11
CA GLY A 259 -20.59 30.98 -8.34
C GLY A 259 -21.35 30.43 -9.53
N ALA A 260 -21.49 29.11 -9.64
CA ALA A 260 -22.46 28.47 -10.52
C ALA A 260 -23.78 28.15 -9.78
N ILE A 261 -23.71 27.38 -8.69
CA ILE A 261 -24.88 26.78 -8.04
C ILE A 261 -24.91 27.06 -6.55
N CYS A 262 -26.06 27.52 -6.05
CA CYS A 262 -26.40 27.51 -4.63
C CYS A 262 -27.46 26.43 -4.38
N ASN A 263 -27.10 25.40 -3.60
CA ASN A 263 -27.96 24.24 -3.33
C ASN A 263 -28.50 24.25 -1.89
N LEU A 264 -29.83 24.39 -1.77
CA LEU A 264 -30.60 24.19 -0.53
C LEU A 264 -31.44 22.90 -0.56
N GLY A 265 -31.57 22.26 -1.73
CA GLY A 265 -32.28 21.00 -1.95
C GLY A 265 -31.34 19.81 -2.22
N LYS A 266 -31.76 18.83 -3.02
CA LYS A 266 -30.87 17.71 -3.41
C LYS A 266 -30.23 18.00 -4.76
N LEU A 267 -28.92 17.80 -4.87
CA LEU A 267 -28.17 17.99 -6.11
C LEU A 267 -27.42 16.72 -6.52
N TYR A 268 -27.64 16.29 -7.75
CA TYR A 268 -26.93 15.18 -8.39
C TYR A 268 -26.24 15.66 -9.65
N CYS A 269 -24.92 15.53 -9.73
CA CYS A 269 -24.12 15.92 -10.88
C CYS A 269 -23.44 14.69 -11.49
N TYR A 270 -23.65 14.48 -12.79
CA TYR A 270 -23.10 13.36 -13.55
C TYR A 270 -22.40 13.85 -14.80
N TYR A 271 -21.10 13.60 -14.92
CA TYR A 271 -20.33 13.93 -16.13
C TYR A 271 -20.45 15.40 -16.53
N THR A 272 -20.52 16.29 -15.54
CA THR A 272 -20.68 17.74 -15.74
C THR A 272 -19.34 18.44 -15.53
N TYR A 273 -19.07 19.43 -16.38
CA TYR A 273 -17.93 20.33 -16.26
C TYR A 273 -18.35 21.63 -15.56
N PHE A 274 -17.60 22.03 -14.55
CA PHE A 274 -17.66 23.33 -13.89
C PHE A 274 -16.33 24.04 -14.12
N GLY A 275 -16.37 25.24 -14.70
CA GLY A 275 -15.14 25.96 -15.03
C GLY A 275 -15.19 27.47 -14.86
N ASN A 276 -14.11 28.07 -14.37
CA ASN A 276 -13.98 29.54 -14.28
C ASN A 276 -15.10 30.22 -13.47
N ASN A 277 -15.67 29.52 -12.48
CA ASN A 277 -16.74 30.09 -11.68
C ASN A 277 -16.15 30.86 -10.47
N VAL A 278 -16.75 32.01 -10.17
CA VAL A 278 -16.24 32.94 -9.16
C VAL A 278 -17.29 33.23 -8.10
N ALA A 279 -16.92 33.14 -6.82
CA ALA A 279 -17.78 33.49 -5.69
C ALA A 279 -16.98 34.01 -4.48
N VAL A 280 -17.66 34.42 -3.42
CA VAL A 280 -17.03 34.57 -2.09
C VAL A 280 -16.83 33.19 -1.47
N SER A 281 -17.84 32.32 -1.51
CA SER A 281 -17.75 30.92 -1.05
C SER A 281 -18.38 29.94 -2.05
N GLY A 282 -17.73 28.80 -2.26
CA GLY A 282 -18.16 27.77 -3.22
C GLY A 282 -18.09 28.27 -4.67
N GLY A 283 -16.89 28.25 -5.28
CA GLY A 283 -16.67 28.86 -6.60
C GLY A 283 -17.59 28.29 -7.66
N ALA A 284 -17.68 26.96 -7.74
CA ALA A 284 -18.73 26.31 -8.51
C ALA A 284 -20.00 26.10 -7.66
N ILE A 285 -19.89 25.36 -6.55
CA ILE A 285 -21.05 24.90 -5.79
C ILE A 285 -20.93 25.32 -4.32
N LEU A 286 -21.97 25.97 -3.82
CA LEU A 286 -22.21 26.10 -2.39
C LEU A 286 -23.37 25.19 -1.99
N ASN A 287 -23.11 24.29 -1.03
CA ASN A 287 -24.02 23.21 -0.68
C ASN A 287 -24.45 23.23 0.80
N TYR A 288 -25.76 23.37 1.02
CA TYR A 288 -26.41 23.32 2.34
C TYR A 288 -27.30 22.08 2.56
N ASN A 289 -27.31 21.14 1.62
CA ASN A 289 -28.13 19.92 1.66
C ASN A 289 -27.42 18.77 0.90
N TYR A 290 -28.08 17.70 0.47
CA TYR A 290 -27.38 16.54 -0.09
C TYR A 290 -26.72 16.86 -1.45
N LEU A 291 -25.46 16.45 -1.60
CA LEU A 291 -24.70 16.56 -2.85
C LEU A 291 -24.14 15.19 -3.27
N TYR A 292 -24.38 14.83 -4.53
CA TYR A 292 -23.79 13.69 -5.20
C TYR A 292 -23.09 14.13 -6.48
N VAL A 293 -21.83 13.75 -6.64
CA VAL A 293 -20.99 14.10 -7.80
C VAL A 293 -20.32 12.85 -8.34
N LYS A 294 -20.50 12.57 -9.63
CA LYS A 294 -19.87 11.43 -10.31
C LYS A 294 -19.36 11.78 -11.69
N GLY A 295 -18.09 11.48 -11.98
CA GLY A 295 -17.53 11.67 -13.32
C GLY A 295 -17.36 13.13 -13.73
N CYS A 296 -17.41 14.07 -12.78
CA CYS A 296 -17.39 15.50 -13.07
C CYS A 296 -15.96 16.05 -13.17
N THR A 297 -15.84 17.28 -13.66
CA THR A 297 -14.59 18.07 -13.60
C THR A 297 -14.89 19.45 -13.05
N PHE A 298 -14.10 19.88 -12.05
CA PHE A 298 -14.09 21.23 -11.49
C PHE A 298 -12.73 21.85 -11.78
N SER A 299 -12.71 22.93 -12.56
CA SER A 299 -11.47 23.52 -13.06
C SER A 299 -11.45 25.02 -12.96
N GLU A 300 -10.40 25.58 -12.38
CA GLU A 300 -10.17 27.03 -12.37
C GLU A 300 -11.30 27.82 -11.69
N ASP A 301 -11.99 27.19 -10.74
CA ASP A 301 -12.96 27.87 -9.88
C ASP A 301 -12.23 28.63 -8.76
N VAL A 302 -12.67 29.87 -8.50
CA VAL A 302 -11.94 30.85 -7.68
C VAL A 302 -12.84 31.47 -6.63
N VAL A 303 -12.38 31.48 -5.37
CA VAL A 303 -13.08 32.16 -4.28
C VAL A 303 -12.17 33.02 -3.41
N THR A 304 -12.73 34.09 -2.83
CA THR A 304 -12.06 34.96 -1.87
C THR A 304 -12.20 34.50 -0.42
N ASP A 305 -12.99 33.45 -0.14
CA ASP A 305 -13.16 32.91 1.21
C ASP A 305 -12.86 31.40 1.24
N HIS A 306 -13.86 30.53 1.05
CA HIS A 306 -13.72 29.08 1.29
C HIS A 306 -14.32 28.22 0.17
N GLY A 307 -13.69 27.07 -0.09
CA GLY A 307 -14.17 26.07 -1.03
C GLY A 307 -14.04 26.53 -2.49
N GLY A 308 -12.81 26.46 -3.03
CA GLY A 308 -12.51 27.00 -4.36
C GLY A 308 -13.42 26.44 -5.45
N ALA A 309 -13.68 25.14 -5.45
CA ALA A 309 -14.75 24.55 -6.25
C ALA A 309 -16.04 24.35 -5.44
N ILE A 310 -15.94 23.67 -4.30
CA ILE A 310 -17.09 23.24 -3.52
C ILE A 310 -16.96 23.68 -2.06
N TRP A 311 -17.99 24.35 -1.57
CA TRP A 311 -18.24 24.55 -0.15
C TRP A 311 -19.39 23.65 0.29
N ASN A 312 -19.19 22.85 1.33
CA ASN A 312 -20.15 21.85 1.78
C ASN A 312 -20.45 21.92 3.28
N SER A 313 -21.71 21.71 3.66
CA SER A 313 -22.12 21.61 5.07
C SER A 313 -22.99 20.41 5.43
N LYS A 314 -23.18 19.47 4.50
CA LYS A 314 -24.02 18.27 4.68
C LYS A 314 -23.36 17.04 4.09
N ASP A 315 -24.09 15.95 3.95
CA ASP A 315 -23.53 14.71 3.42
C ASP A 315 -23.20 14.87 1.92
N PHE A 316 -21.99 14.43 1.56
CA PHE A 316 -21.44 14.60 0.22
C PHE A 316 -20.77 13.30 -0.25
N VAL A 317 -21.17 12.85 -1.43
CA VAL A 317 -20.56 11.73 -2.14
C VAL A 317 -19.91 12.22 -3.44
N CYS A 318 -18.64 11.90 -3.63
CA CYS A 318 -17.83 12.30 -4.79
C CYS A 318 -17.09 11.10 -5.36
N LEU A 319 -17.38 10.76 -6.62
CA LEU A 319 -16.83 9.58 -7.28
C LEU A 319 -16.20 9.96 -8.62
N ASN A 320 -15.05 9.37 -8.96
CA ASN A 320 -14.46 9.45 -10.30
C ASN A 320 -14.35 10.90 -10.82
N THR A 321 -13.97 11.86 -9.97
CA THR A 321 -14.06 13.30 -10.27
C THR A 321 -12.69 13.96 -10.24
N LEU A 322 -12.48 14.90 -11.15
CA LEU A 322 -11.25 15.70 -11.25
C LEU A 322 -11.47 17.11 -10.66
N PHE A 323 -10.61 17.51 -9.73
CA PHE A 323 -10.49 18.88 -9.22
C PHE A 323 -9.13 19.43 -9.62
N LYS A 324 -9.10 20.42 -10.51
CA LYS A 324 -7.86 20.96 -11.07
C LYS A 324 -7.80 22.48 -10.95
N ASN A 325 -6.65 23.01 -10.53
CA ASN A 325 -6.38 24.46 -10.54
C ASN A 325 -7.41 25.32 -9.77
N ASN A 326 -8.14 24.75 -8.80
CA ASN A 326 -9.10 25.52 -8.03
C ASN A 326 -8.38 26.31 -6.92
N TYR A 327 -8.89 27.50 -6.62
CA TYR A 327 -8.27 28.42 -5.68
C TYR A 327 -9.27 28.93 -4.65
N ALA A 328 -8.90 28.83 -3.38
CA ALA A 328 -9.55 29.55 -2.30
C ALA A 328 -8.52 30.43 -1.58
N GLN A 329 -8.93 31.62 -1.14
CA GLN A 329 -8.03 32.45 -0.34
C GLN A 329 -7.69 31.79 1.01
N ASP A 330 -8.67 31.18 1.68
CA ASP A 330 -8.51 30.73 3.07
C ASP A 330 -8.53 29.20 3.21
N TYR A 331 -9.67 28.53 3.03
CA TYR A 331 -9.81 27.10 3.31
C TYR A 331 -10.30 26.30 2.11
N GLY A 332 -9.66 25.15 1.86
CA GLY A 332 -10.14 24.17 0.90
C GLY A 332 -10.05 24.66 -0.55
N GLY A 333 -8.86 24.56 -1.16
CA GLY A 333 -8.65 25.09 -2.50
C GLY A 333 -9.50 24.39 -3.56
N ALA A 334 -9.84 23.12 -3.36
CA ALA A 334 -10.93 22.48 -4.11
C ALA A 334 -12.20 22.36 -3.24
N ILE A 335 -12.09 21.71 -2.08
CA ILE A 335 -13.24 21.38 -1.24
C ILE A 335 -13.02 21.91 0.17
N TYR A 336 -14.00 22.66 0.66
CA TYR A 336 -14.13 22.96 2.08
C TYR A 336 -15.41 22.31 2.62
N SER A 337 -15.29 21.57 3.73
CA SER A 337 -16.44 20.97 4.42
C SER A 337 -16.46 21.32 5.90
N THR A 338 -17.60 21.81 6.38
CA THR A 338 -17.80 22.14 7.79
C THR A 338 -19.24 21.92 8.22
N SER A 339 -19.45 21.39 9.42
CA SER A 339 -20.80 21.17 9.96
C SER A 339 -20.76 21.14 11.48
N ASN A 340 -21.76 21.76 12.10
CA ASN A 340 -21.97 21.75 13.56
C ASN A 340 -22.52 20.41 14.08
N VAL A 341 -22.89 19.51 13.18
CA VAL A 341 -23.28 18.13 13.47
C VAL A 341 -22.48 17.17 12.60
N LYS A 342 -22.40 15.90 12.99
CA LYS A 342 -21.65 14.91 12.22
C LYS A 342 -22.20 14.75 10.80
N ARG A 343 -21.32 14.86 9.79
CA ARG A 343 -21.64 14.69 8.36
C ARG A 343 -20.51 13.98 7.64
N ASP A 344 -20.85 13.14 6.68
CA ASP A 344 -19.88 12.31 5.99
C ASP A 344 -19.52 12.87 4.60
N LEU A 345 -18.22 12.90 4.33
CA LEU A 345 -17.59 13.21 3.05
C LEU A 345 -16.99 11.94 2.47
N SER A 346 -17.69 11.28 1.55
CA SER A 346 -17.19 10.08 0.87
C SER A 346 -16.59 10.47 -0.47
N ILE A 347 -15.26 10.36 -0.59
CA ILE A 347 -14.51 10.73 -1.80
C ILE A 347 -13.73 9.50 -2.28
N GLN A 348 -14.03 9.03 -3.49
CA GLN A 348 -13.43 7.81 -4.02
C GLN A 348 -13.05 7.96 -5.50
N ASN A 349 -11.87 7.43 -5.86
CA ASN A 349 -11.34 7.48 -7.22
C ASN A 349 -11.25 8.91 -7.78
N CYS A 350 -10.97 9.88 -6.93
CA CYS A 350 -10.89 11.29 -7.32
C CYS A 350 -9.43 11.73 -7.48
N THR A 351 -9.23 12.74 -8.32
CA THR A 351 -7.92 13.36 -8.51
C THR A 351 -8.00 14.84 -8.15
N PHE A 352 -7.13 15.28 -7.25
CA PHE A 352 -6.92 16.68 -6.87
C PHE A 352 -5.55 17.10 -7.36
N ASN A 353 -5.49 18.05 -8.28
CA ASN A 353 -4.23 18.48 -8.88
C ASN A 353 -4.12 20.01 -8.93
N TYR A 354 -2.99 20.56 -8.49
CA TYR A 354 -2.71 22.00 -8.56
C TYR A 354 -3.72 22.90 -7.83
N ASN A 355 -4.47 22.37 -6.86
CA ASN A 355 -5.41 23.17 -6.05
C ASN A 355 -4.64 23.93 -4.96
N ARG A 356 -5.16 25.11 -4.59
CA ARG A 356 -4.43 26.06 -3.73
C ARG A 356 -5.33 26.73 -2.72
N ALA A 357 -4.87 26.82 -1.47
CA ALA A 357 -5.46 27.63 -0.43
C ALA A 357 -4.41 28.04 0.61
N ARG A 358 -4.77 28.92 1.56
CA ARG A 358 -3.95 29.14 2.76
C ARG A 358 -3.90 27.89 3.64
N VAL A 359 -5.02 27.18 3.73
CA VAL A 359 -5.24 26.00 4.57
C VAL A 359 -6.01 24.94 3.80
N GLY A 360 -5.41 23.77 3.56
CA GLY A 360 -6.06 22.69 2.83
C GLY A 360 -6.10 22.98 1.33
N GLY A 361 -4.93 22.99 0.69
CA GLY A 361 -4.75 23.28 -0.72
C GLY A 361 -5.69 22.50 -1.63
N ALA A 362 -5.93 21.22 -1.33
CA ALA A 362 -7.01 20.47 -1.97
C ALA A 362 -8.26 20.46 -1.08
N ILE A 363 -8.14 19.93 0.15
CA ILE A 363 -9.30 19.64 1.00
C ILE A 363 -9.08 20.22 2.39
N SER A 364 -10.07 20.92 2.92
CA SER A 364 -10.13 21.28 4.34
C SER A 364 -11.43 20.78 4.95
N VAL A 365 -11.33 20.06 6.06
CA VAL A 365 -12.47 19.46 6.78
C VAL A 365 -12.43 19.91 8.24
N ASN A 366 -13.51 20.58 8.66
CA ASN A 366 -13.60 21.22 9.96
C ASN A 366 -14.82 20.71 10.76
N GLU A 367 -14.81 21.03 12.05
CA GLU A 367 -15.92 20.84 12.99
C GLU A 367 -16.28 19.36 13.18
N TYR A 368 -17.50 18.93 12.84
CA TYR A 368 -17.90 17.53 12.99
C TYR A 368 -17.97 16.78 11.64
N SER A 369 -17.47 17.39 10.56
CA SER A 369 -17.40 16.73 9.25
C SER A 369 -16.35 15.61 9.27
N ARG A 370 -16.63 14.53 8.55
CA ARG A 370 -15.81 13.31 8.51
C ARG A 370 -15.35 13.01 7.09
N LEU A 371 -14.04 12.89 6.88
CA LEU A 371 -13.46 12.49 5.60
C LEU A 371 -13.29 10.97 5.49
N TYR A 372 -13.83 10.39 4.41
CA TYR A 372 -13.51 9.07 3.91
C TYR A 372 -12.91 9.20 2.50
N LEU A 373 -11.59 9.20 2.41
CA LEU A 373 -10.86 9.31 1.15
C LEU A 373 -10.32 7.94 0.75
N LYS A 374 -10.70 7.43 -0.44
CA LYS A 374 -10.24 6.13 -0.93
C LYS A 374 -9.76 6.19 -2.38
N ASN A 375 -8.75 5.39 -2.72
CA ASN A 375 -8.31 5.16 -4.11
C ASN A 375 -8.06 6.48 -4.87
N SER A 376 -7.58 7.51 -4.18
CA SER A 376 -7.57 8.88 -4.70
C SER A 376 -6.15 9.43 -4.78
N VAL A 377 -5.94 10.36 -5.70
CA VAL A 377 -4.67 11.06 -5.90
C VAL A 377 -4.83 12.50 -5.45
N VAL A 378 -3.96 12.95 -4.55
CA VAL A 378 -3.84 14.36 -4.17
C VAL A 378 -2.42 14.79 -4.46
N ALA A 379 -2.27 15.58 -5.52
CA ALA A 379 -0.96 15.96 -6.03
C ALA A 379 -0.83 17.45 -6.28
N ASN A 380 0.42 17.94 -6.21
CA ASN A 380 0.78 19.32 -6.53
C ASN A 380 -0.09 20.38 -5.83
N SER A 381 -0.62 20.08 -4.64
CA SER A 381 -1.50 21.00 -3.93
C SER A 381 -0.71 21.90 -3.00
N PHE A 382 -1.13 23.16 -2.87
CA PHE A 382 -0.40 24.21 -2.14
C PHE A 382 -1.19 24.72 -0.95
N GLY A 383 -0.55 24.78 0.22
CA GLY A 383 -1.18 25.15 1.50
C GLY A 383 -1.59 23.97 2.37
N SER A 384 -0.76 22.92 2.37
CA SER A 384 -1.01 21.59 2.94
C SER A 384 -2.14 20.91 2.18
N ALA A 385 -1.89 19.76 1.54
CA ALA A 385 -2.87 19.16 0.64
C ALA A 385 -4.23 18.94 1.31
N ILE A 386 -4.19 18.36 2.52
CA ILE A 386 -5.37 18.11 3.35
C ILE A 386 -5.15 18.67 4.75
N VAL A 387 -6.15 19.40 5.24
CA VAL A 387 -6.20 19.88 6.63
C VAL A 387 -7.45 19.33 7.32
N LEU A 388 -7.25 18.75 8.51
CA LEU A 388 -8.32 18.21 9.33
C LEU A 388 -8.37 18.96 10.67
N ASN A 389 -9.50 19.55 11.00
CA ASN A 389 -9.78 20.16 12.30
C ASN A 389 -11.18 19.77 12.79
N THR A 390 -11.35 18.49 13.10
CA THR A 390 -12.64 17.80 13.18
C THR A 390 -13.06 17.37 14.60
N LYS A 391 -12.63 18.09 15.65
CA LYS A 391 -13.09 17.90 17.05
C LYS A 391 -13.21 16.42 17.49
N THR A 392 -12.16 15.64 17.29
CA THR A 392 -12.02 14.18 17.58
C THR A 392 -12.76 13.20 16.65
N VAL A 393 -13.37 13.65 15.56
CA VAL A 393 -13.98 12.76 14.57
C VAL A 393 -12.92 11.91 13.85
N LYS A 394 -13.26 10.64 13.60
CA LYS A 394 -12.41 9.68 12.88
C LYS A 394 -12.49 9.85 11.37
N ASN A 395 -11.38 10.26 10.77
CA ASN A 395 -11.15 10.40 9.34
C ASN A 395 -10.32 9.21 8.83
N LEU A 396 -10.52 8.83 7.58
CA LEU A 396 -9.85 7.70 6.94
C LEU A 396 -9.30 8.10 5.56
N ALA A 397 -8.03 7.76 5.32
CA ALA A 397 -7.44 7.70 3.99
C ALA A 397 -6.94 6.28 3.70
N LEU A 398 -7.42 5.68 2.60
CA LEU A 398 -7.09 4.29 2.25
C LEU A 398 -6.70 4.20 0.77
N ASN A 399 -5.56 3.57 0.48
CA ASN A 399 -5.11 3.37 -0.90
C ASN A 399 -4.98 4.69 -1.69
N CYS A 400 -4.38 5.71 -1.07
CA CYS A 400 -4.26 7.04 -1.67
C CYS A 400 -2.81 7.38 -2.02
N ASN A 401 -2.62 8.24 -3.02
CA ASN A 401 -1.32 8.78 -3.40
C ASN A 401 -1.27 10.28 -3.08
N PHE A 402 -0.40 10.65 -2.14
CA PHE A 402 -0.10 12.03 -1.78
C PHE A 402 1.28 12.39 -2.30
N SER A 403 1.34 13.11 -3.42
CA SER A 403 2.61 13.40 -4.08
C SER A 403 2.82 14.86 -4.46
N TYR A 404 4.05 15.35 -4.29
CA TYR A 404 4.42 16.72 -4.68
C TYR A 404 3.57 17.81 -4.01
N ASN A 405 2.99 17.55 -2.83
CA ASN A 405 2.20 18.55 -2.13
C ASN A 405 3.09 19.42 -1.26
N THR A 406 2.75 20.70 -1.20
CA THR A 406 3.58 21.71 -0.56
C THR A 406 2.77 22.48 0.48
N ALA A 407 3.33 22.58 1.69
CA ALA A 407 2.70 23.32 2.79
C ALA A 407 2.75 24.86 2.58
N THR A 408 3.64 25.35 1.71
CA THR A 408 3.74 26.76 1.33
C THR A 408 2.90 27.08 0.09
N GLN A 409 2.55 28.37 -0.09
CA GLN A 409 1.93 28.83 -1.33
C GLN A 409 2.95 28.86 -2.48
N LYS A 410 2.48 28.69 -3.72
CA LYS A 410 3.33 28.67 -4.93
C LYS A 410 4.10 29.98 -5.15
N ASP A 411 3.59 31.10 -4.65
CA ASP A 411 4.19 32.42 -4.76
C ASP A 411 5.27 32.71 -3.69
N GLY A 412 5.56 31.74 -2.81
CA GLY A 412 6.51 31.92 -1.71
C GLY A 412 5.97 32.81 -0.58
N SER A 413 4.70 33.21 -0.62
CA SER A 413 4.11 33.99 0.46
C SER A 413 4.02 33.14 1.73
N ASN A 414 4.54 33.67 2.85
CA ASN A 414 4.64 32.98 4.14
C ASN A 414 3.29 32.88 4.88
N LYS A 415 2.17 32.91 4.14
CA LYS A 415 0.81 32.98 4.69
C LYS A 415 0.15 31.60 4.87
N ALA A 416 0.60 30.57 4.16
CA ALA A 416 0.06 29.21 4.28
C ALA A 416 0.58 28.46 5.51
N THR A 417 -0.14 27.42 5.94
CA THR A 417 0.32 26.55 7.03
C THR A 417 1.62 25.86 6.62
N SER A 418 2.77 26.27 7.17
CA SER A 418 4.10 25.73 6.82
C SER A 418 4.37 24.29 7.32
N LYS A 419 3.32 23.50 7.53
CA LYS A 419 3.36 22.19 8.21
C LYS A 419 2.48 21.18 7.50
N GLY A 420 2.90 19.92 7.43
CA GLY A 420 2.04 18.86 6.88
C GLY A 420 1.83 19.00 5.38
N GLY A 421 2.84 18.75 4.56
CA GLY A 421 2.74 18.94 3.10
C GLY A 421 1.58 18.14 2.50
N ALA A 422 1.40 16.88 2.89
CA ALA A 422 0.23 16.07 2.55
C ALA A 422 -0.93 16.25 3.55
N PHE A 423 -0.68 16.04 4.84
CA PHE A 423 -1.67 16.15 5.90
C PHE A 423 -1.22 17.06 7.04
N ASN A 424 -2.10 17.96 7.45
CA ASN A 424 -2.04 18.67 8.72
C ASN A 424 -3.25 18.28 9.57
N ASN A 425 -3.02 17.42 10.55
CA ASN A 425 -4.03 16.86 11.45
C ASN A 425 -4.09 17.65 12.76
N ILE A 426 -5.19 18.35 13.01
CA ILE A 426 -5.41 19.19 14.17
C ILE A 426 -6.59 18.63 14.95
N ASN A 427 -6.40 18.29 16.23
CA ASN A 427 -7.47 17.87 17.15
C ASN A 427 -8.47 16.84 16.56
N SER A 428 -7.98 15.91 15.74
CA SER A 428 -8.80 14.95 14.98
C SER A 428 -8.23 13.54 15.10
N ILE A 429 -9.06 12.52 14.85
CA ILE A 429 -8.58 11.15 14.68
C ILE A 429 -8.35 10.92 13.19
N LEU A 430 -7.16 10.47 12.81
CA LEU A 430 -6.76 10.22 11.44
C LEU A 430 -6.18 8.82 11.32
N GLU A 431 -6.77 8.00 10.46
CA GLU A 431 -6.25 6.70 10.09
C GLU A 431 -5.86 6.71 8.61
N ILE A 432 -4.61 6.32 8.33
CA ILE A 432 -4.09 6.21 6.97
C ILE A 432 -3.56 4.79 6.77
N GLN A 433 -4.03 4.14 5.71
CA GLN A 433 -3.58 2.80 5.36
C GLN A 433 -3.25 2.70 3.87
N GLN A 434 -2.29 1.84 3.53
CA GLN A 434 -1.99 1.46 2.15
C GLN A 434 -1.75 2.65 1.24
N SER A 435 -1.13 3.73 1.73
CA SER A 435 -1.01 4.98 0.99
C SER A 435 0.44 5.32 0.66
N ILE A 436 0.66 6.22 -0.28
CA ILE A 436 1.99 6.66 -0.72
C ILE A 436 2.17 8.13 -0.37
N PHE A 437 3.29 8.47 0.25
CA PHE A 437 3.76 9.82 0.53
C PHE A 437 5.08 10.05 -0.21
N TYR A 438 5.01 10.79 -1.32
CA TYR A 438 6.14 10.99 -2.21
C TYR A 438 6.42 12.47 -2.49
N LYS A 439 7.63 12.96 -2.22
CA LYS A 439 8.03 14.34 -2.56
C LYS A 439 7.13 15.43 -2.00
N ASN A 440 6.53 15.21 -0.84
CA ASN A 440 5.82 16.27 -0.16
C ASN A 440 6.82 17.18 0.56
N VAL A 441 6.48 18.46 0.66
CA VAL A 441 7.37 19.51 1.16
C VAL A 441 6.66 20.30 2.25
N ALA A 442 7.33 20.53 3.38
CA ALA A 442 6.87 21.44 4.42
C ALA A 442 7.97 22.40 4.86
N GLY A 443 7.66 23.69 4.91
CA GLY A 443 8.63 24.73 5.27
C GLY A 443 9.12 24.66 6.72
N LYS A 444 8.40 23.96 7.62
CA LYS A 444 8.81 23.83 9.03
C LYS A 444 8.79 22.39 9.54
N TYR A 445 7.64 21.71 9.51
CA TYR A 445 7.47 20.41 10.18
C TYR A 445 6.55 19.46 9.41
N GLY A 446 6.91 18.18 9.35
CA GLY A 446 6.05 17.13 8.81
C GLY A 446 5.84 17.27 7.31
N ALA A 447 6.86 16.95 6.52
CA ALA A 447 6.83 17.03 5.06
C ALA A 447 5.63 16.26 4.48
N ALA A 448 5.39 15.04 4.96
CA ALA A 448 4.18 14.30 4.66
C ALA A 448 3.08 14.64 5.67
N ILE A 449 3.32 14.41 6.96
CA ILE A 449 2.28 14.45 7.99
C ILE A 449 2.73 15.31 9.18
N TYR A 450 1.86 16.23 9.57
CA TYR A 450 1.97 16.96 10.82
C TYR A 450 0.77 16.66 11.71
N ASN A 451 1.00 16.23 12.96
CA ASN A 451 -0.04 15.98 13.96
C ASN A 451 0.06 16.96 15.12
N ASN A 452 -1.06 17.58 15.49
CA ASN A 452 -1.17 18.51 16.62
C ASN A 452 -2.47 18.31 17.39
N GLY A 453 -2.36 17.63 18.53
CA GLY A 453 -3.48 17.38 19.46
C GLY A 453 -4.41 16.25 19.04
N GLY A 454 -4.24 15.72 17.82
CA GLY A 454 -5.00 14.58 17.31
C GLY A 454 -4.38 13.21 17.60
N ASN A 455 -5.11 12.15 17.23
CA ASN A 455 -4.62 10.77 17.21
C ASN A 455 -4.44 10.32 15.75
N THR A 456 -3.20 10.11 15.33
CA THR A 456 -2.87 9.65 13.99
C THR A 456 -2.33 8.23 14.01
N VAL A 457 -2.86 7.37 13.14
CA VAL A 457 -2.33 6.03 12.88
C VAL A 457 -2.06 5.90 11.39
N VAL A 458 -0.82 5.57 11.04
CA VAL A 458 -0.41 5.30 9.66
C VAL A 458 0.18 3.91 9.60
N SER A 459 -0.30 3.07 8.69
CA SER A 459 0.22 1.71 8.52
C SER A 459 0.19 1.28 7.06
N TYR A 460 1.02 0.28 6.73
CA TYR A 460 1.11 -0.33 5.41
C TYR A 460 1.31 0.69 4.29
N SER A 461 1.94 1.82 4.59
CA SER A 461 2.12 2.95 3.67
C SER A 461 3.60 3.13 3.32
N ILE A 462 3.87 3.88 2.26
CA ILE A 462 5.22 4.14 1.74
C ILE A 462 5.57 5.61 1.96
N PHE A 463 6.71 5.88 2.58
CA PHE A 463 7.29 7.21 2.71
C PHE A 463 8.60 7.31 1.93
N LYS A 464 8.65 8.21 0.94
CA LYS A 464 9.79 8.33 0.03
C LYS A 464 10.04 9.78 -0.38
N GLU A 465 11.31 10.20 -0.33
CA GLU A 465 11.80 11.49 -0.86
C GLU A 465 10.98 12.72 -0.40
N ASN A 466 10.40 12.73 0.80
CA ASN A 466 9.76 13.94 1.32
C ASN A 466 10.83 14.90 1.86
N ASP A 467 10.64 16.19 1.62
CA ASP A 467 11.62 17.22 1.96
C ASP A 467 11.38 17.71 3.39
N ASN A 468 12.32 17.38 4.30
CA ASN A 468 12.24 17.46 5.78
C ASN A 468 11.67 16.19 6.45
N VAL A 469 11.48 16.21 7.77
CA VAL A 469 10.90 15.12 8.58
C VAL A 469 9.58 14.66 7.98
N ASP A 470 9.49 13.40 7.53
CA ASP A 470 8.26 12.81 6.96
C ASP A 470 7.05 13.01 7.88
N THR A 471 7.17 12.61 9.15
CA THR A 471 6.08 12.66 10.12
C THR A 471 6.51 13.37 11.39
N TYR A 472 5.80 14.45 11.73
CA TYR A 472 6.07 15.24 12.91
C TYR A 472 4.85 15.28 13.83
N ASN A 473 5.01 14.80 15.07
CA ASN A 473 4.00 14.89 16.10
C ASN A 473 4.35 15.99 17.11
N LEU A 474 3.53 17.04 17.20
CA LEU A 474 3.71 18.09 18.21
C LEU A 474 3.04 17.74 19.54
N LYS A 475 1.78 17.29 19.47
CA LYS A 475 0.90 16.95 20.61
C LYS A 475 -0.03 15.81 20.21
N GLY A 476 -0.55 15.06 21.18
CA GLY A 476 -1.40 13.90 20.93
C GLY A 476 -0.59 12.66 20.56
N THR A 477 -1.23 11.66 19.95
CA THR A 477 -0.60 10.38 19.60
C THR A 477 -0.38 10.26 18.11
N CYS A 478 0.75 9.69 17.70
CA CYS A 478 1.04 9.41 16.31
C CYS A 478 1.77 8.06 16.20
N ASN A 479 1.08 7.03 15.70
CA ASN A 479 1.63 5.70 15.49
C ASN A 479 1.91 5.48 14.01
N VAL A 480 3.16 5.19 13.67
CA VAL A 480 3.63 5.02 12.28
C VAL A 480 4.28 3.65 12.06
N ASN A 481 3.83 2.65 12.82
CA ASN A 481 4.28 1.28 12.68
C ASN A 481 3.86 0.64 11.36
N SER A 482 4.62 -0.38 10.95
CA SER A 482 4.32 -1.19 9.75
C SER A 482 4.25 -0.36 8.46
N ASN A 483 5.04 0.70 8.35
CA ASN A 483 5.24 1.42 7.09
C ASN A 483 6.59 1.07 6.48
N TRP A 484 6.67 1.17 5.14
CA TRP A 484 7.92 1.09 4.41
C TRP A 484 8.47 2.50 4.19
N TRP A 485 9.73 2.68 4.55
CA TRP A 485 10.36 4.00 4.55
C TRP A 485 11.36 4.15 3.39
N ALA A 486 11.22 3.37 2.32
CA ALA A 486 12.17 3.34 1.20
C ALA A 486 13.61 2.88 1.56
N TYR A 487 13.88 2.54 2.83
CA TYR A 487 15.14 1.99 3.32
C TYR A 487 14.90 0.82 4.27
N ASN A 488 15.85 -0.12 4.29
CA ASN A 488 15.83 -1.31 5.15
C ASN A 488 16.32 -1.04 6.59
N THR A 489 16.32 0.21 7.02
CA THR A 489 16.76 0.63 8.36
C THR A 489 15.61 1.28 9.09
N LYS A 490 15.65 1.27 10.42
CA LYS A 490 14.69 2.01 11.22
C LYS A 490 14.86 3.51 10.92
N PRO A 491 13.77 4.24 10.58
CA PRO A 491 13.82 5.69 10.45
C PRO A 491 14.37 6.38 11.70
N GLY A 492 15.29 7.33 11.49
CA GLY A 492 15.87 8.18 12.52
C GLY A 492 15.06 9.45 12.78
N SER A 493 15.60 10.31 13.63
CA SER A 493 15.00 11.61 14.01
C SER A 493 14.94 12.63 12.88
N ASP A 494 15.75 12.43 11.83
CA ASP A 494 15.74 13.19 10.58
C ASP A 494 14.46 12.95 9.77
N ARG A 495 13.75 11.83 10.02
CA ARG A 495 12.55 11.44 9.29
C ARG A 495 11.29 11.40 10.13
N VAL A 496 11.41 11.10 11.42
CA VAL A 496 10.25 11.06 12.32
C VAL A 496 10.50 11.79 13.63
N HIS A 497 9.48 12.45 14.18
CA HIS A 497 9.59 13.21 15.43
C HIS A 497 8.41 12.94 16.38
N ASN A 498 8.71 12.52 17.62
CA ASN A 498 7.75 12.22 18.69
C ASN A 498 6.62 11.23 18.30
N VAL A 499 6.97 10.20 17.54
CA VAL A 499 6.03 9.16 17.08
C VAL A 499 6.25 7.83 17.80
N VAL A 500 5.23 6.97 17.77
CA VAL A 500 5.36 5.55 18.12
C VAL A 500 5.84 4.79 16.87
N LEU A 501 7.08 4.32 16.92
CA LEU A 501 7.73 3.51 15.88
C LEU A 501 8.57 2.40 16.52
N THR A 502 7.95 1.24 16.70
CA THR A 502 8.52 0.02 17.27
C THR A 502 8.78 -1.05 16.22
N LYS A 503 8.12 -0.99 15.06
CA LYS A 503 8.34 -1.89 13.92
C LYS A 503 8.13 -1.21 12.58
N TRP A 504 8.95 -1.54 11.60
CA TRP A 504 8.86 -1.02 10.23
C TRP A 504 8.88 -2.17 9.24
N ILE A 505 8.26 -1.98 8.08
CA ILE A 505 8.33 -2.96 6.99
C ILE A 505 9.79 -3.11 6.56
N TYR A 506 10.19 -4.32 6.20
CA TYR A 506 11.55 -4.66 5.83
C TYR A 506 11.52 -5.43 4.51
N MET A 507 12.21 -4.90 3.51
CA MET A 507 12.40 -5.56 2.22
C MET A 507 13.30 -6.79 2.41
N THR A 508 12.82 -7.94 2.00
CA THR A 508 13.55 -9.21 2.03
C THR A 508 13.79 -9.73 0.62
N VAL A 509 14.88 -10.46 0.47
CA VAL A 509 15.16 -11.28 -0.72
C VAL A 509 15.20 -12.71 -0.24
N THR A 510 14.42 -13.56 -0.89
CA THR A 510 14.20 -14.95 -0.46
C THR A 510 14.24 -15.87 -1.65
N SER A 511 14.51 -17.14 -1.40
CA SER A 511 14.32 -18.22 -2.36
C SER A 511 13.67 -19.43 -1.68
N SER A 512 12.89 -20.21 -2.43
CA SER A 512 12.71 -21.62 -2.09
C SER A 512 14.06 -22.32 -2.14
N SER A 513 14.29 -23.36 -1.34
CA SER A 513 15.56 -24.10 -1.24
C SER A 513 16.25 -24.26 -2.60
N LEU A 514 17.29 -23.45 -2.84
CA LEU A 514 18.01 -23.42 -4.11
C LEU A 514 18.76 -24.73 -4.26
N LYS A 515 18.48 -25.48 -5.32
CA LYS A 515 19.19 -26.72 -5.65
C LYS A 515 19.59 -26.70 -7.11
N LYS A 516 20.71 -27.35 -7.41
CA LYS A 516 21.16 -27.55 -8.79
C LYS A 516 20.06 -28.25 -9.59
N ASP A 517 19.78 -27.74 -10.79
CA ASP A 517 18.83 -28.30 -11.76
C ASP A 517 17.38 -28.45 -11.23
N VAL A 518 17.03 -27.77 -10.13
CA VAL A 518 15.67 -27.68 -9.60
C VAL A 518 15.12 -26.27 -9.81
N GLN A 519 13.91 -26.18 -10.37
CA GLN A 519 13.23 -24.90 -10.48
C GLN A 519 12.93 -24.34 -9.09
N SER A 520 13.44 -23.14 -8.81
CA SER A 520 13.29 -22.45 -7.54
C SER A 520 12.59 -21.11 -7.73
N THR A 521 11.73 -20.74 -6.77
CA THR A 521 11.08 -19.43 -6.73
C THR A 521 11.92 -18.47 -5.91
N MET A 522 12.36 -17.38 -6.52
CA MET A 522 13.09 -16.29 -5.87
C MET A 522 12.22 -15.04 -5.83
N ALA A 523 12.32 -14.25 -4.77
CA ALA A 523 11.41 -13.14 -4.56
C ALA A 523 12.02 -11.96 -3.80
N VAL A 524 11.59 -10.76 -4.18
CA VAL A 524 11.67 -9.54 -3.37
C VAL A 524 10.32 -9.36 -2.68
N SER A 525 10.31 -9.20 -1.36
CA SER A 525 9.09 -9.16 -0.55
C SER A 525 9.13 -8.08 0.52
N PHE A 526 8.00 -7.40 0.71
CA PHE A 526 7.73 -6.42 1.76
C PHE A 526 6.77 -6.94 2.82
N ASN A 527 6.50 -8.25 2.83
CA ASN A 527 5.46 -8.84 3.67
C ASN A 527 5.92 -9.13 5.11
N GLN A 528 7.02 -8.51 5.55
CA GLN A 528 7.56 -8.65 6.88
C GLN A 528 7.89 -7.28 7.49
N CYS A 529 7.70 -7.15 8.79
CA CYS A 529 8.21 -6.05 9.60
C CYS A 529 9.42 -6.52 10.42
N SER A 530 10.41 -5.65 10.58
CA SER A 530 11.45 -5.80 11.59
C SER A 530 11.10 -4.97 12.83
N ASN A 531 11.40 -5.50 14.01
CA ASN A 531 11.41 -4.75 15.28
C ASN A 531 12.85 -4.47 15.77
N GLY A 532 13.86 -4.76 14.95
CA GLY A 532 15.28 -4.70 15.30
C GLY A 532 15.89 -6.04 15.74
N ASN A 533 15.08 -6.99 16.21
CA ASN A 533 15.55 -8.30 16.69
C ASN A 533 15.02 -9.46 15.85
N THR A 534 13.76 -9.40 15.45
CA THR A 534 13.05 -10.46 14.74
C THR A 534 12.25 -9.91 13.56
N MET A 535 11.96 -10.82 12.62
CA MET A 535 11.08 -10.57 11.50
C MET A 535 9.67 -11.08 11.83
N ILE A 536 8.66 -10.27 11.58
CA ILE A 536 7.25 -10.55 11.90
C ILE A 536 6.44 -10.40 10.62
N ALA A 537 5.58 -11.37 10.31
CA ALA A 537 4.70 -11.26 9.14
C ALA A 537 3.76 -10.04 9.25
N THR A 538 3.56 -9.37 8.13
CA THR A 538 2.56 -8.29 8.01
C THR A 538 1.15 -8.85 7.95
N SER A 539 0.16 -8.10 8.44
CA SER A 539 -1.27 -8.47 8.31
C SER A 539 -1.95 -7.82 7.09
N SER A 540 -1.22 -7.00 6.33
CA SER A 540 -1.67 -6.33 5.11
C SER A 540 -0.45 -5.93 4.28
N TYR A 541 -0.69 -5.48 3.05
CA TYR A 541 0.36 -5.20 2.06
C TYR A 541 0.50 -3.69 1.80
N ILE A 542 1.72 -3.27 1.53
CA ILE A 542 1.99 -1.92 1.01
C ILE A 542 1.52 -1.78 -0.44
N PRO A 543 1.29 -0.54 -0.92
CA PRO A 543 1.09 -0.27 -2.34
C PRO A 543 2.17 -0.90 -3.21
N SER A 544 1.83 -1.13 -4.48
CA SER A 544 2.75 -1.74 -5.44
C SER A 544 4.04 -0.92 -5.58
N VAL A 545 5.18 -1.61 -5.57
CA VAL A 545 6.53 -1.04 -5.65
C VAL A 545 7.24 -1.62 -6.85
N SER A 546 7.91 -0.77 -7.63
CA SER A 546 8.84 -1.23 -8.67
C SER A 546 10.10 -1.79 -8.03
N VAL A 547 10.45 -3.02 -8.40
CA VAL A 547 11.65 -3.72 -7.93
C VAL A 547 12.41 -4.35 -9.08
N SER A 548 13.68 -4.64 -8.86
CA SER A 548 14.44 -5.58 -9.66
C SER A 548 15.09 -6.65 -8.80
N LEU A 549 15.27 -7.84 -9.35
CA LEU A 549 15.94 -8.98 -8.73
C LEU A 549 17.05 -9.43 -9.66
N THR A 550 18.29 -9.34 -9.20
CA THR A 550 19.47 -9.81 -9.88
C THR A 550 19.88 -11.16 -9.32
N VAL A 551 20.13 -12.13 -10.20
CA VAL A 551 20.64 -13.47 -9.88
C VAL A 551 22.03 -13.58 -10.48
N SER A 552 23.04 -13.71 -9.63
CA SER A 552 24.44 -13.87 -10.03
C SER A 552 24.92 -15.28 -9.69
N THR A 553 25.49 -15.95 -10.68
CA THR A 553 26.07 -17.30 -10.58
C THR A 553 27.45 -17.32 -11.21
N LYS A 554 28.18 -18.44 -11.12
CA LYS A 554 29.43 -18.64 -11.87
C LYS A 554 29.25 -18.51 -13.39
N SER A 555 28.08 -18.88 -13.92
CA SER A 555 27.79 -18.80 -15.37
C SER A 555 27.43 -17.39 -15.86
N GLY A 556 27.22 -16.44 -14.95
CA GLY A 556 26.88 -15.06 -15.27
C GLY A 556 25.78 -14.49 -14.37
N THR A 557 25.40 -13.25 -14.69
CA THR A 557 24.43 -12.45 -13.94
C THR A 557 23.23 -12.07 -14.81
N GLN A 558 22.03 -12.13 -14.25
CA GLN A 558 20.80 -11.73 -14.94
C GLN A 558 19.87 -10.94 -14.01
N THR A 559 19.21 -9.91 -14.55
CA THR A 559 18.31 -9.03 -13.79
C THR A 559 16.89 -9.10 -14.33
N TYR A 560 15.93 -9.12 -13.40
CA TYR A 560 14.50 -9.20 -13.66
C TYR A 560 13.79 -8.05 -12.96
N SER A 561 12.96 -7.28 -13.67
CA SER A 561 12.27 -6.12 -13.10
C SER A 561 10.76 -6.24 -13.23
N GLY A 562 10.04 -5.71 -12.25
CA GLY A 562 8.58 -5.70 -12.25
C GLY A 562 7.98 -4.98 -11.05
N MET A 563 6.66 -4.95 -11.00
CA MET A 563 5.89 -4.39 -9.90
C MET A 563 5.52 -5.48 -8.90
N THR A 564 5.52 -5.15 -7.60
CA THR A 564 5.01 -6.09 -6.60
C THR A 564 3.50 -6.24 -6.67
N THR A 565 3.01 -7.46 -6.45
CA THR A 565 1.59 -7.78 -6.23
C THR A 565 1.46 -8.30 -4.80
N ASN A 566 0.54 -7.76 -4.01
CA ASN A 566 0.38 -8.11 -2.59
C ASN A 566 1.73 -8.08 -1.82
N GLY A 567 2.51 -7.01 -2.07
CA GLY A 567 3.81 -6.77 -1.44
C GLY A 567 4.95 -7.70 -1.88
N LYS A 568 4.77 -8.54 -2.91
CA LYS A 568 5.80 -9.48 -3.40
C LYS A 568 5.98 -9.41 -4.91
N TYR A 569 7.22 -9.53 -5.37
CA TYR A 569 7.58 -9.81 -6.77
C TYR A 569 8.39 -11.10 -6.80
N SER A 570 8.09 -12.01 -7.72
CA SER A 570 8.71 -13.34 -7.75
C SER A 570 9.04 -13.77 -9.17
N ILE A 571 10.12 -14.53 -9.30
CA ILE A 571 10.51 -15.21 -10.53
C ILE A 571 10.76 -16.69 -10.23
N SER A 572 10.56 -17.54 -11.23
CA SER A 572 10.91 -18.97 -11.14
C SER A 572 12.03 -19.26 -12.12
N LYS A 573 13.17 -19.79 -11.62
CA LYS A 573 14.31 -20.16 -12.44
C LYS A 573 14.99 -21.43 -11.95
N THR A 574 15.61 -22.15 -12.87
CA THR A 574 16.49 -23.28 -12.60
C THR A 574 17.93 -22.78 -12.65
N ILE A 575 18.75 -23.14 -11.65
CA ILE A 575 20.18 -22.85 -11.62
C ILE A 575 20.95 -24.15 -11.86
N SER A 576 21.73 -24.21 -12.94
CA SER A 576 22.44 -25.42 -13.37
C SER A 576 23.92 -25.46 -12.96
N THR A 577 24.39 -24.46 -12.20
CA THR A 577 25.77 -24.39 -11.71
C THR A 577 25.85 -24.63 -10.21
N THR A 578 26.94 -25.26 -9.75
CA THR A 578 27.29 -25.34 -8.33
C THR A 578 28.08 -24.11 -7.87
N GLY A 579 28.13 -23.90 -6.56
CA GLY A 579 28.82 -22.79 -5.90
C GLY A 579 27.92 -21.61 -5.57
N LEU A 580 28.55 -20.45 -5.33
CA LEU A 580 27.87 -19.25 -4.85
C LEU A 580 26.85 -18.72 -5.87
N VAL A 581 25.65 -18.48 -5.37
CA VAL A 581 24.54 -17.78 -6.00
C VAL A 581 24.24 -16.56 -5.13
N THR A 582 24.33 -15.36 -5.71
CA THR A 582 23.94 -14.12 -5.04
C THR A 582 22.62 -13.63 -5.62
N LEU A 583 21.62 -13.47 -4.76
CA LEU A 583 20.35 -12.84 -5.08
C LEU A 583 20.38 -11.41 -4.56
N THR A 584 20.24 -10.44 -5.45
CA THR A 584 20.23 -9.03 -5.09
C THR A 584 18.91 -8.39 -5.49
N GLY A 585 18.10 -8.04 -4.50
CA GLY A 585 16.88 -7.29 -4.67
C GLY A 585 17.17 -5.79 -4.60
N TYR A 586 16.64 -5.05 -5.57
CA TYR A 586 16.71 -3.60 -5.60
C TYR A 586 15.30 -3.02 -5.60
N THR A 587 15.16 -1.95 -4.84
CA THR A 587 14.26 -0.85 -5.16
C THR A 587 15.11 0.32 -5.64
N TYR A 588 14.47 1.41 -6.06
CA TYR A 588 15.19 2.63 -6.43
C TYR A 588 16.15 3.14 -5.31
N ASP A 589 15.84 2.91 -4.03
CA ASP A 589 16.58 3.48 -2.89
C ASP A 589 17.22 2.43 -1.96
N THR A 590 16.90 1.14 -2.13
CA THR A 590 17.38 0.06 -1.26
C THR A 590 17.93 -1.11 -2.08
N LYS A 591 19.09 -1.62 -1.67
CA LYS A 591 19.66 -2.89 -2.10
C LYS A 591 19.59 -3.89 -0.94
N LYS A 592 19.20 -5.13 -1.22
CA LYS A 592 19.32 -6.25 -0.27
C LYS A 592 19.91 -7.47 -0.96
N GLU A 593 20.89 -8.07 -0.31
CA GLU A 593 21.58 -9.26 -0.81
C GLU A 593 21.26 -10.47 0.06
N PHE A 594 21.13 -11.61 -0.61
CA PHE A 594 21.04 -12.93 -0.04
C PHE A 594 21.98 -13.85 -0.82
N GLU A 595 22.96 -14.42 -0.14
CA GLU A 595 23.93 -15.33 -0.72
C GLU A 595 23.58 -16.77 -0.35
N TYR A 596 23.75 -17.67 -1.30
CA TYR A 596 23.49 -19.10 -1.16
C TYR A 596 24.55 -19.89 -1.90
N THR A 597 25.08 -20.94 -1.30
CA THR A 597 26.01 -21.85 -2.00
C THR A 597 25.26 -23.11 -2.40
N ILE A 598 25.18 -23.38 -3.71
CA ILE A 598 24.73 -24.68 -4.22
C ILE A 598 25.89 -25.68 -4.04
N PRO A 599 25.70 -26.79 -3.32
CA PRO A 599 26.72 -27.82 -3.11
C PRO A 599 27.40 -28.34 -4.38
N SER A 600 28.63 -28.84 -4.24
CA SER A 600 29.38 -29.49 -5.34
C SER A 600 28.86 -30.89 -5.63
N ASP A 601 28.97 -31.36 -6.88
CA ASP A 601 28.68 -32.75 -7.25
C ASP A 601 29.84 -33.72 -6.90
N THR A 602 31.01 -33.20 -6.50
CA THR A 602 32.18 -34.02 -6.15
C THR A 602 32.11 -34.47 -4.69
N ALA A 603 32.05 -35.78 -4.47
CA ALA A 603 32.03 -36.34 -3.13
C ALA A 603 33.36 -36.04 -2.39
N TYR A 604 33.25 -35.64 -1.12
CA TYR A 604 34.41 -35.40 -0.26
C TYR A 604 35.03 -36.73 0.19
N SER A 605 36.34 -36.87 0.05
CA SER A 605 37.12 -37.96 0.64
C SER A 605 38.23 -37.35 1.48
N THR A 606 38.03 -37.29 2.80
CA THR A 606 38.87 -36.45 3.65
C THR A 606 39.57 -37.23 4.75
N LEU A 607 40.62 -36.63 5.33
CA LEU A 607 41.46 -37.28 6.33
C LEU A 607 41.93 -36.30 7.41
N PHE A 608 41.84 -36.71 8.67
CA PHE A 608 42.43 -35.96 9.79
C PHE A 608 43.89 -36.35 10.03
N VAL A 609 44.77 -35.35 10.18
CA VAL A 609 46.22 -35.51 10.39
C VAL A 609 46.64 -34.76 11.64
N GLN A 610 47.24 -35.46 12.61
CA GLN A 610 47.64 -34.84 13.87
C GLN A 610 48.88 -33.95 13.76
N LEU A 611 49.04 -33.08 14.76
CA LEU A 611 50.07 -32.04 14.80
C LEU A 611 51.50 -32.59 14.61
N TYR A 612 51.78 -33.78 15.13
CA TYR A 612 53.11 -34.40 15.10
C TYR A 612 53.18 -35.65 14.22
N ALA A 613 52.18 -35.88 13.36
CA ALA A 613 52.18 -37.04 12.49
C ALA A 613 53.28 -36.95 11.43
N THR A 614 54.01 -38.04 11.21
CA THR A 614 55.07 -38.08 10.18
C THR A 614 54.46 -38.27 8.80
N VAL A 615 54.51 -37.22 7.97
CA VAL A 615 54.05 -37.22 6.57
C VAL A 615 55.24 -37.01 5.63
N THR A 616 55.29 -37.80 4.56
CA THR A 616 56.33 -37.78 3.51
C THR A 616 55.70 -37.64 2.12
N SER A 617 56.50 -37.40 1.08
CA SER A 617 55.99 -37.39 -0.31
C SER A 617 55.34 -38.72 -0.72
N SER A 618 55.85 -39.85 -0.21
CA SER A 618 55.24 -41.17 -0.44
C SER A 618 53.85 -41.27 0.20
N THR A 619 53.67 -40.67 1.38
CA THR A 619 52.37 -40.56 2.04
C THR A 619 51.39 -39.76 1.17
N ILE A 620 51.79 -38.59 0.66
CA ILE A 620 50.94 -37.77 -0.22
C ILE A 620 50.55 -38.55 -1.49
N ASN A 621 51.50 -39.23 -2.13
CA ASN A 621 51.20 -40.04 -3.31
C ASN A 621 50.20 -41.16 -3.01
N THR A 622 50.23 -41.73 -1.80
CA THR A 622 49.25 -42.73 -1.35
C THR A 622 47.87 -42.11 -1.21
N TRP A 623 47.76 -40.90 -0.64
CA TRP A 623 46.50 -40.17 -0.52
C TRP A 623 45.91 -39.80 -1.89
N VAL A 624 46.74 -39.34 -2.82
CA VAL A 624 46.31 -39.05 -4.20
C VAL A 624 45.75 -40.30 -4.88
N LYS A 625 46.45 -41.45 -4.76
CA LYS A 625 45.97 -42.73 -5.33
C LYS A 625 44.68 -43.22 -4.68
N ALA A 626 44.50 -42.93 -3.40
CA ALA A 626 43.27 -43.25 -2.66
C ALA A 626 42.11 -42.29 -2.96
N GLY A 627 42.33 -41.24 -3.76
CA GLY A 627 41.31 -40.26 -4.09
C GLY A 627 40.98 -39.29 -2.95
N ILE A 628 41.86 -39.11 -1.97
CA ILE A 628 41.69 -38.10 -0.92
C ILE A 628 41.64 -36.72 -1.57
N THR A 629 40.59 -35.96 -1.29
CA THR A 629 40.36 -34.60 -1.80
C THR A 629 40.82 -33.53 -0.83
N ASP A 630 40.75 -33.81 0.48
CA ASP A 630 41.05 -32.82 1.52
C ASP A 630 41.76 -33.46 2.73
N VAL A 631 42.68 -32.71 3.33
CA VAL A 631 43.34 -33.10 4.58
C VAL A 631 43.19 -32.03 5.64
N PHE A 632 42.71 -32.44 6.82
CA PHE A 632 42.54 -31.60 8.00
C PHE A 632 43.77 -31.74 8.89
N VAL A 633 44.70 -30.78 8.80
CA VAL A 633 45.99 -30.83 9.50
C VAL A 633 45.92 -30.06 10.80
N GLN A 634 46.13 -30.74 11.92
CA GLN A 634 46.04 -30.13 13.24
C GLN A 634 47.10 -29.04 13.42
N VAL A 635 46.69 -27.92 14.01
CA VAL A 635 47.55 -26.79 14.36
C VAL A 635 47.30 -26.33 15.79
N SER A 636 48.31 -25.68 16.39
CA SER A 636 48.18 -24.90 17.61
C SER A 636 48.71 -23.49 17.40
N GLU A 637 48.37 -22.58 18.31
CA GLU A 637 48.85 -21.20 18.30
C GLU A 637 50.39 -21.14 18.21
N SER A 638 51.07 -22.07 18.89
CA SER A 638 52.53 -22.21 18.93
C SER A 638 53.14 -23.07 17.81
N ASN A 639 52.37 -23.92 17.13
CA ASN A 639 52.93 -24.88 16.16
C ASN A 639 52.08 -25.04 14.90
N LYS A 640 52.67 -24.71 13.76
CA LYS A 640 52.10 -24.83 12.40
C LYS A 640 53.00 -25.62 11.46
N ASN A 641 54.03 -26.29 11.99
CA ASN A 641 55.11 -26.87 11.19
C ASN A 641 54.59 -27.98 10.27
N ASN A 642 53.72 -28.84 10.78
CA ASN A 642 53.17 -29.93 9.98
C ASN A 642 52.21 -29.43 8.89
N LEU A 643 51.45 -28.36 9.17
CA LEU A 643 50.63 -27.69 8.15
C LEU A 643 51.50 -27.19 6.99
N ASN A 644 52.52 -26.39 7.28
CA ASN A 644 53.42 -25.85 6.25
C ASN A 644 54.13 -26.95 5.46
N LYS A 645 54.53 -28.04 6.14
CA LYS A 645 55.14 -29.21 5.51
C LYS A 645 54.18 -29.88 4.52
N ILE A 646 52.93 -30.15 4.94
CA ILE A 646 51.94 -30.85 4.12
C ILE A 646 51.50 -29.98 2.93
N ILE A 647 51.35 -28.65 3.12
CA ILE A 647 51.14 -27.71 2.03
C ILE A 647 52.25 -27.84 0.98
N SER A 648 53.51 -27.80 1.42
CA SER A 648 54.66 -27.89 0.53
C SER A 648 54.69 -29.21 -0.24
N LEU A 649 54.37 -30.33 0.43
CA LEU A 649 54.33 -31.65 -0.20
C LEU A 649 53.13 -31.85 -1.14
N SER A 650 52.04 -31.07 -0.98
CA SER A 650 50.80 -31.22 -1.74
C SER A 650 50.67 -30.27 -2.94
N LYS A 651 51.63 -29.35 -3.12
CA LYS A 651 51.56 -28.22 -4.10
C LYS A 651 51.22 -28.61 -5.55
N ASN A 652 51.58 -29.82 -5.99
CA ASN A 652 51.31 -30.32 -7.34
C ASN A 652 50.29 -31.47 -7.37
N THR A 653 49.39 -31.48 -6.39
CA THR A 653 48.33 -32.48 -6.27
C THR A 653 46.97 -31.78 -6.20
N ASN A 654 45.89 -32.55 -6.30
CA ASN A 654 44.53 -32.03 -6.14
C ASN A 654 44.07 -32.03 -4.67
N ILE A 655 44.96 -32.30 -3.71
CA ILE A 655 44.61 -32.34 -2.28
C ILE A 655 44.56 -30.91 -1.73
N ARG A 656 43.39 -30.54 -1.20
CA ARG A 656 43.21 -29.30 -0.45
C ARG A 656 43.69 -29.45 0.99
N VAL A 657 44.40 -28.46 1.51
CA VAL A 657 44.97 -28.51 2.86
C VAL A 657 44.25 -27.53 3.79
N HIS A 658 43.65 -28.07 4.85
CA HIS A 658 42.87 -27.31 5.82
C HIS A 658 43.58 -27.26 7.17
N ALA A 659 43.59 -26.10 7.81
CA ALA A 659 44.09 -25.97 9.17
C ALA A 659 43.01 -26.38 10.18
N TRP A 660 43.24 -27.48 10.89
CA TRP A 660 42.36 -28.03 11.91
C TRP A 660 42.77 -27.54 13.30
N LEU A 661 41.89 -26.82 14.00
CA LEU A 661 42.20 -26.24 15.30
C LEU A 661 41.14 -26.55 16.35
N MET A 662 41.58 -26.58 17.61
CA MET A 662 40.70 -26.73 18.78
C MET A 662 40.25 -25.35 19.25
N CYS A 663 38.95 -25.10 19.18
CA CYS A 663 38.39 -23.79 19.50
C CYS A 663 38.35 -23.56 21.02
N PHE A 664 37.51 -24.31 21.72
CA PHE A 664 37.22 -24.05 23.14
C PHE A 664 37.80 -25.07 24.10
N TYR A 665 38.47 -26.11 23.61
CA TYR A 665 39.22 -27.02 24.47
C TYR A 665 40.71 -26.66 24.44
N HIS A 666 41.23 -26.22 25.58
CA HIS A 666 42.59 -25.70 25.75
C HIS A 666 43.12 -26.09 27.13
N ASP A 667 44.38 -26.54 27.20
CA ASP A 667 45.05 -26.98 28.45
C ASP A 667 44.23 -27.94 29.31
N GLY A 668 43.55 -28.90 28.67
CA GLY A 668 42.78 -29.94 29.36
C GLY A 668 41.38 -29.52 29.80
N SER A 669 40.96 -28.27 29.56
CA SER A 669 39.66 -27.74 30.01
C SER A 669 38.89 -27.01 28.90
N PHE A 670 37.58 -26.81 29.11
CA PHE A 670 36.75 -26.02 28.21
C PHE A 670 36.71 -24.54 28.63
N ASP A 671 37.10 -23.65 27.73
CA ASP A 671 37.02 -22.19 27.89
C ASP A 671 36.18 -21.56 26.78
N ILE A 672 34.98 -21.09 27.14
CA ILE A 672 34.00 -20.45 26.24
C ILE A 672 33.87 -18.96 26.62
N SER A 673 34.95 -18.36 27.13
CA SER A 673 35.04 -16.93 27.40
C SER A 673 35.17 -16.12 26.12
N THR A 674 34.77 -14.86 26.19
CA THR A 674 34.98 -13.89 25.11
C THR A 674 36.48 -13.74 24.79
N THR A 675 37.35 -13.86 25.79
CA THR A 675 38.81 -13.82 25.62
C THR A 675 39.28 -14.95 24.73
N ARG A 676 38.93 -16.21 25.04
CA ARG A 676 39.30 -17.36 24.20
C ARG A 676 38.74 -17.23 22.79
N MET A 677 37.48 -16.82 22.64
CA MET A 677 36.89 -16.58 21.33
C MET A 677 37.69 -15.57 20.49
N ASN A 678 38.16 -14.48 21.11
CA ASN A 678 38.98 -13.48 20.43
C ASN A 678 40.38 -14.00 20.10
N THR A 679 40.98 -14.83 20.95
CA THR A 679 42.25 -15.52 20.69
C THR A 679 42.12 -16.45 19.49
N VAL A 680 41.09 -17.31 19.45
CA VAL A 680 40.85 -18.23 18.33
C VAL A 680 40.61 -17.47 17.02
N LYS A 681 39.78 -16.42 17.04
CA LYS A 681 39.56 -15.56 15.86
C LYS A 681 40.86 -14.92 15.35
N SER A 682 41.71 -14.43 16.26
CA SER A 682 43.02 -13.86 15.91
C SER A 682 43.96 -14.92 15.34
N PHE A 683 43.96 -16.12 15.90
CA PHE A 683 44.76 -17.22 15.39
C PHE A 683 44.30 -17.65 13.98
N ILE A 684 42.99 -17.75 13.72
CA ILE A 684 42.45 -18.04 12.38
C ILE A 684 42.90 -16.99 11.36
N LYS A 685 42.94 -15.69 11.73
CA LYS A 685 43.49 -14.65 10.84
C LYS A 685 44.94 -14.89 10.45
N THR A 686 45.75 -15.53 11.32
CA THR A 686 47.11 -15.91 10.95
C THR A 686 47.13 -17.09 9.98
N LEU A 687 46.25 -18.07 10.16
CA LEU A 687 46.21 -19.29 9.35
C LEU A 687 45.76 -19.01 7.91
N ILE A 688 44.71 -18.20 7.72
CA ILE A 688 44.19 -17.85 6.37
C ILE A 688 45.16 -17.01 5.53
N ASN A 689 46.25 -16.52 6.13
CA ASN A 689 47.30 -15.79 5.41
C ASN A 689 48.50 -16.67 5.03
N ILE A 690 48.49 -17.96 5.39
CA ILE A 690 49.49 -18.92 4.93
C ILE A 690 49.12 -19.33 3.51
N GLU A 691 50.04 -19.10 2.56
CA GLU A 691 49.86 -19.51 1.16
C GLU A 691 49.73 -21.04 1.08
N GLY A 692 48.69 -21.52 0.37
CA GLY A 692 48.37 -22.94 0.23
C GLY A 692 47.45 -23.51 1.31
N VAL A 693 46.93 -22.70 2.24
CA VAL A 693 45.77 -23.08 3.06
C VAL A 693 44.49 -22.91 2.23
N ASP A 694 43.72 -23.99 2.09
CA ASP A 694 42.45 -24.03 1.36
C ASP A 694 41.23 -23.90 2.28
N GLY A 695 41.42 -24.08 3.59
CA GLY A 695 40.32 -23.95 4.53
C GLY A 695 40.70 -24.08 6.00
N ILE A 696 39.70 -23.90 6.86
CA ILE A 696 39.79 -23.95 8.32
C ILE A 696 38.79 -24.98 8.83
N CYS A 697 39.21 -25.90 9.70
CA CYS A 697 38.36 -26.89 10.33
C CYS A 697 38.25 -26.64 11.84
N LEU A 698 37.07 -26.20 12.27
CA LEU A 698 36.76 -25.90 13.66
C LEU A 698 36.42 -27.19 14.42
N ASP A 699 37.30 -27.60 15.31
CA ASP A 699 37.02 -28.67 16.25
C ASP A 699 36.81 -28.10 17.65
N TYR A 700 36.09 -28.83 18.50
CA TYR A 700 35.71 -28.38 19.84
C TYR A 700 35.02 -27.00 19.86
N VAL A 701 34.30 -26.64 18.80
CA VAL A 701 33.45 -25.44 18.74
C VAL A 701 32.10 -25.71 19.43
N ARG A 702 32.18 -26.04 20.71
CA ARG A 702 31.06 -26.53 21.52
C ARG A 702 31.27 -26.31 23.02
N TYR A 703 30.21 -26.56 23.77
CA TYR A 703 30.26 -26.81 25.21
C TYR A 703 30.80 -28.21 25.55
N SER A 704 31.20 -28.43 26.81
CA SER A 704 31.78 -29.70 27.28
C SER A 704 30.84 -30.90 27.10
N GLY A 705 29.53 -30.68 27.16
CA GLY A 705 28.50 -31.74 27.21
C GLY A 705 28.08 -32.13 28.62
N THR A 706 28.80 -31.69 29.65
CA THR A 706 28.57 -32.13 31.05
C THR A 706 27.60 -31.26 31.84
N ASN A 707 27.35 -30.02 31.41
CA ASN A 707 26.43 -29.11 32.09
C ASN A 707 25.49 -28.40 31.10
N PRO A 708 24.32 -29.00 30.77
CA PRO A 708 23.37 -28.41 29.82
C PRO A 708 22.81 -27.05 30.24
N SER A 709 22.77 -26.75 31.54
CA SER A 709 22.14 -25.52 32.05
C SER A 709 22.85 -24.23 31.60
N ILE A 710 24.13 -24.32 31.23
CA ILE A 710 24.95 -23.18 30.79
C ILE A 710 25.07 -23.08 29.25
N VAL A 711 24.48 -24.03 28.52
CA VAL A 711 24.63 -24.13 27.07
C VAL A 711 23.83 -23.03 26.39
N SER A 712 24.48 -22.35 25.44
CA SER A 712 23.86 -21.34 24.61
C SER A 712 24.13 -21.60 23.13
N VAL A 713 23.07 -21.97 22.41
CA VAL A 713 23.11 -22.19 20.96
C VAL A 713 23.51 -20.91 20.21
N SER A 714 22.98 -19.75 20.63
CA SER A 714 23.30 -18.48 19.98
C SER A 714 24.76 -18.10 20.18
N LYS A 715 25.38 -18.45 21.30
CA LYS A 715 26.79 -18.16 21.58
C LYS A 715 27.72 -18.91 20.62
N ILE A 716 27.49 -20.21 20.42
CA ILE A 716 28.24 -21.01 19.43
C ILE A 716 27.96 -20.51 18.00
N THR A 717 26.68 -20.31 17.66
CA THR A 717 26.27 -19.86 16.31
C THR A 717 26.89 -18.51 15.94
N ASN A 718 26.86 -17.54 16.86
CA ASN A 718 27.43 -16.21 16.62
C ASN A 718 28.94 -16.26 16.48
N PHE A 719 29.64 -17.07 17.28
CA PHE A 719 31.07 -17.27 17.12
C PHE A 719 31.41 -17.83 15.73
N VAL A 720 30.72 -18.88 15.30
CA VAL A 720 30.94 -19.49 13.97
C VAL A 720 30.62 -18.50 12.85
N LYS A 721 29.56 -17.71 12.98
CA LYS A 721 29.23 -16.61 12.06
C LYS A 721 30.35 -15.58 11.94
N GLU A 722 30.94 -15.17 13.07
CA GLU A 722 32.07 -14.23 13.08
C GLU A 722 33.33 -14.84 12.44
N VAL A 723 33.61 -16.11 12.72
CA VAL A 723 34.72 -16.84 12.09
C VAL A 723 34.51 -16.98 10.59
N ASN A 724 33.30 -17.31 10.14
CA ASN A 724 32.93 -17.35 8.72
C ASN A 724 33.23 -16.00 8.05
N ALA A 725 32.78 -14.89 8.64
CA ALA A 725 33.07 -13.56 8.13
C ALA A 725 34.58 -13.28 8.03
N ILE A 726 35.38 -13.71 9.01
CA ILE A 726 36.84 -13.59 8.98
C ILE A 726 37.43 -14.39 7.81
N VAL A 727 37.08 -15.67 7.67
CA VAL A 727 37.61 -16.55 6.61
C VAL A 727 37.22 -16.03 5.23
N LYS A 728 35.94 -15.71 5.02
CA LYS A 728 35.42 -15.23 3.73
C LYS A 728 35.91 -13.83 3.37
N SER A 729 36.29 -13.00 4.35
CA SER A 729 36.92 -11.70 4.06
C SER A 729 38.27 -11.80 3.36
N LYS A 730 38.98 -12.93 3.50
CA LYS A 730 40.24 -13.18 2.79
C LYS A 730 40.00 -13.71 1.38
N SER A 731 39.14 -14.71 1.24
CA SER A 731 38.69 -15.25 -0.04
C SER A 731 37.43 -16.09 0.15
N ASN A 732 36.49 -15.96 -0.77
CA ASN A 732 35.30 -16.82 -0.82
C ASN A 732 35.63 -18.28 -1.21
N SER A 733 36.82 -18.54 -1.75
CA SER A 733 37.29 -19.90 -2.06
C SER A 733 37.74 -20.68 -0.83
N LEU A 734 38.04 -20.01 0.29
CA LEU A 734 38.47 -20.68 1.53
C LEU A 734 37.28 -21.37 2.18
N LEU A 735 37.43 -22.65 2.49
CA LEU A 735 36.38 -23.46 3.12
C LEU A 735 36.42 -23.33 4.64
N LEU A 736 35.25 -23.32 5.27
CA LEU A 736 35.08 -23.41 6.71
C LEU A 736 34.31 -24.68 7.05
N SER A 737 34.95 -25.56 7.81
CA SER A 737 34.39 -26.83 8.27
C SER A 737 34.20 -26.82 9.78
N ALA A 738 33.25 -27.59 10.31
CA ALA A 738 33.06 -27.73 11.75
C ALA A 738 32.74 -29.17 12.16
N CYS A 739 33.51 -29.70 13.12
CA CYS A 739 33.23 -30.97 13.77
C CYS A 739 32.02 -30.83 14.69
N VAL A 740 31.01 -31.66 14.47
CA VAL A 740 29.76 -31.64 15.25
C VAL A 740 29.46 -33.00 15.86
N PHE A 741 28.82 -32.95 17.02
CA PHE A 741 28.42 -34.13 17.76
C PHE A 741 27.16 -34.80 17.13
N PRO A 742 27.05 -36.15 17.12
CA PRO A 742 26.03 -36.90 16.38
C PRO A 742 24.69 -37.13 17.10
N GLU A 743 24.43 -36.53 18.27
CA GLU A 743 23.25 -36.79 19.13
C GLU A 743 21.93 -36.19 18.64
N LYS A 744 21.85 -35.79 17.36
CA LYS A 744 20.62 -35.31 16.72
C LYS A 744 19.97 -34.14 17.50
N ALA A 745 18.82 -34.37 18.13
CA ALA A 745 18.12 -33.34 18.91
C ALA A 745 18.82 -33.00 20.23
N GLY A 746 19.69 -33.90 20.74
CA GLY A 746 20.50 -33.65 21.94
C GLY A 746 21.65 -32.67 21.68
N THR A 747 22.16 -32.62 20.45
CA THR A 747 23.33 -31.81 20.09
C THR A 747 23.22 -30.32 20.48
N PRO A 748 22.12 -29.60 20.19
CA PRO A 748 21.97 -28.21 20.64
C PRO A 748 21.83 -28.08 22.17
N ILE A 749 21.34 -29.12 22.87
CA ILE A 749 21.11 -29.12 24.32
C ILE A 749 22.42 -29.28 25.09
N TYR A 750 23.27 -30.23 24.68
CA TYR A 750 24.49 -30.57 25.40
C TYR A 750 25.72 -29.79 24.92
N TYR A 751 25.76 -29.45 23.63
CA TYR A 751 26.97 -28.91 22.99
C TYR A 751 26.79 -27.49 22.45
N GLY A 752 25.56 -26.98 22.39
CA GLY A 752 25.23 -25.69 21.78
C GLY A 752 25.35 -25.67 20.26
N GLN A 753 25.55 -26.82 19.63
CA GLN A 753 25.66 -26.98 18.19
C GLN A 753 24.27 -27.30 17.60
N ASP A 754 23.71 -26.36 16.85
CA ASP A 754 22.42 -26.52 16.16
C ASP A 754 22.67 -26.55 14.65
N TYR A 755 22.42 -27.71 14.01
CA TYR A 755 22.78 -27.94 12.61
C TYR A 755 22.13 -26.91 11.67
N ALA A 756 20.86 -26.57 11.87
CA ALA A 756 20.15 -25.64 11.01
C ALA A 756 20.64 -24.20 11.17
N LYS A 757 21.08 -23.83 12.38
CA LYS A 757 21.61 -22.48 12.66
C LYS A 757 23.08 -22.32 12.29
N LEU A 758 23.87 -23.39 12.37
CA LEU A 758 25.27 -23.39 11.96
C LEU A 758 25.43 -23.45 10.45
N SER A 759 24.53 -24.16 9.76
CA SER A 759 24.67 -24.46 8.34
C SER A 759 24.86 -23.25 7.42
N PRO A 760 24.19 -22.09 7.62
CA PRO A 760 24.45 -20.89 6.82
C PRO A 760 25.88 -20.34 6.90
N TYR A 761 26.67 -20.78 7.88
CA TYR A 761 28.00 -20.25 8.20
C TYR A 761 29.11 -21.29 8.06
N VAL A 762 28.79 -22.54 7.73
CA VAL A 762 29.73 -23.65 7.63
C VAL A 762 29.56 -24.28 6.25
N ASP A 763 30.65 -24.38 5.49
CA ASP A 763 30.62 -25.02 4.17
C ASP A 763 30.52 -26.54 4.34
N ILE A 764 31.29 -27.12 5.28
CA ILE A 764 31.35 -28.58 5.51
C ILE A 764 31.04 -28.91 6.97
N MET A 765 29.94 -29.62 7.19
CA MET A 765 29.54 -30.12 8.50
C MET A 765 30.07 -31.53 8.69
N LEU A 766 30.86 -31.74 9.75
CA LEU A 766 31.61 -32.97 9.99
C LEU A 766 31.05 -33.72 11.21
N PRO A 767 29.91 -34.45 11.09
CA PRO A 767 29.40 -35.24 12.20
C PRO A 767 30.30 -36.42 12.53
N MET A 768 30.71 -36.50 13.80
CA MET A 768 31.57 -37.58 14.31
C MET A 768 30.76 -38.85 14.58
N VAL A 769 30.49 -39.62 13.52
CA VAL A 769 29.69 -40.86 13.56
C VAL A 769 30.53 -42.06 14.00
N TYR A 770 31.12 -41.95 15.19
CA TYR A 770 32.04 -42.93 15.77
C TYR A 770 31.31 -44.15 16.33
N LYS A 771 30.89 -45.05 15.46
CA LYS A 771 29.99 -46.15 15.83
C LYS A 771 30.50 -47.01 17.00
N TYR A 772 31.81 -47.22 17.15
CA TYR A 772 32.33 -48.02 18.27
C TYR A 772 32.31 -47.26 19.60
N ASP A 773 32.62 -45.95 19.59
CA ASP A 773 32.54 -45.11 20.80
C ASP A 773 31.10 -44.96 21.29
N TYR A 774 30.14 -44.99 20.36
CA TYR A 774 28.71 -44.93 20.65
C TYR A 774 28.06 -46.31 20.86
N ASN A 775 28.83 -47.40 20.80
CA ASN A 775 28.31 -48.78 20.83
C ASN A 775 27.12 -48.98 19.88
N ALA A 776 27.29 -48.53 18.64
CA ALA A 776 26.27 -48.38 17.61
C ALA A 776 26.62 -49.17 16.33
N ASN A 777 25.74 -49.11 15.32
CA ASN A 777 25.88 -49.83 14.06
C ASN A 777 25.66 -48.92 12.83
N ARG A 778 25.71 -49.47 11.61
CA ARG A 778 25.51 -48.70 10.37
C ARG A 778 24.13 -48.05 10.25
N ALA A 779 23.09 -48.69 10.75
CA ALA A 779 21.75 -48.08 10.74
C ALA A 779 21.74 -46.77 11.57
N TRP A 780 22.49 -46.74 12.67
CA TRP A 780 22.70 -45.51 13.43
C TRP A 780 23.43 -44.44 12.62
N ILE A 781 24.54 -44.78 11.94
CA ILE A 781 25.27 -43.87 11.03
C ILE A 781 24.29 -43.25 10.03
N GLY A 782 23.54 -44.08 9.28
CA GLY A 782 22.57 -43.60 8.30
C GLY A 782 21.52 -42.66 8.90
N SER A 783 20.99 -43.01 10.09
CA SER A 783 20.00 -42.17 10.78
C SER A 783 20.54 -40.80 11.20
N VAL A 784 21.81 -40.72 11.61
CA VAL A 784 22.46 -39.47 12.01
C VAL A 784 22.72 -38.61 10.77
N ILE A 785 23.29 -39.18 9.71
CA ILE A 785 23.56 -38.46 8.46
C ILE A 785 22.28 -37.88 7.88
N LYS A 786 21.25 -38.71 7.70
CA LYS A 786 19.93 -38.27 7.21
C LYS A 786 19.38 -37.11 8.04
N TYR A 787 19.42 -37.23 9.37
CA TYR A 787 18.90 -36.22 10.29
C TYR A 787 19.60 -34.86 10.14
N ILE A 788 20.92 -34.89 9.94
CA ILE A 788 21.74 -33.68 9.80
C ILE A 788 21.59 -33.10 8.40
N VAL A 789 21.61 -33.90 7.33
CA VAL A 789 21.36 -33.47 5.94
C VAL A 789 20.02 -32.73 5.82
N ASP A 790 18.97 -33.26 6.45
CA ASP A 790 17.64 -32.64 6.42
C ASP A 790 17.59 -31.26 7.12
N ARG A 791 18.60 -30.91 7.94
CA ARG A 791 18.66 -29.66 8.73
C ARG A 791 19.77 -28.71 8.29
N ALA A 792 20.91 -29.25 7.88
CA ALA A 792 22.07 -28.52 7.43
C ALA A 792 21.96 -28.17 5.94
N VAL A 793 20.85 -27.53 5.57
CA VAL A 793 20.45 -27.32 4.17
C VAL A 793 21.36 -26.41 3.33
N TYR A 794 22.37 -25.79 3.97
CA TYR A 794 23.37 -24.91 3.36
C TYR A 794 24.79 -25.50 3.43
N SER A 795 24.98 -26.70 4.00
CA SER A 795 26.29 -27.30 4.22
C SER A 795 26.38 -28.68 3.60
N ASP A 796 27.57 -29.03 3.12
CA ASP A 796 27.90 -30.40 2.79
C ASP A 796 28.08 -31.21 4.06
N VAL A 797 27.35 -32.32 4.21
CA VAL A 797 27.44 -33.19 5.38
C VAL A 797 28.41 -34.34 5.09
N VAL A 798 29.59 -34.30 5.71
CA VAL A 798 30.68 -35.25 5.49
C VAL A 798 30.87 -36.10 6.75
N GLY A 799 30.46 -37.36 6.70
CA GLY A 799 30.48 -38.24 7.88
C GLY A 799 31.91 -38.59 8.31
N VAL A 800 32.28 -38.23 9.55
CA VAL A 800 33.59 -38.59 10.11
C VAL A 800 33.48 -39.96 10.76
N ILE A 801 34.17 -40.96 10.18
CA ILE A 801 34.18 -42.34 10.65
C ILE A 801 35.48 -42.66 11.42
N GLN A 802 35.37 -43.56 12.39
CA GLN A 802 36.54 -44.18 13.02
C GLN A 802 37.22 -45.12 12.03
N THR A 803 38.54 -45.19 12.10
CA THR A 803 39.35 -46.14 11.32
C THR A 803 39.84 -47.32 12.15
N TYR A 804 39.38 -47.39 13.41
CA TYR A 804 39.68 -48.42 14.40
C TYR A 804 38.40 -48.82 15.16
N GLY A 805 38.43 -49.98 15.82
CA GLY A 805 37.34 -50.52 16.63
C GLY A 805 37.25 -49.88 18.02
N SER A 806 36.94 -50.67 19.05
CA SER A 806 36.83 -50.17 20.44
C SER A 806 38.16 -49.67 21.04
N SER A 807 39.29 -49.91 20.37
CA SER A 807 40.61 -49.41 20.75
C SER A 807 41.45 -49.09 19.52
N ALA A 808 42.39 -48.15 19.65
CA ALA A 808 43.33 -47.80 18.59
C ALA A 808 44.30 -48.94 18.19
N SER A 809 44.33 -50.04 18.95
CA SER A 809 45.09 -51.25 18.62
C SER A 809 44.38 -52.18 17.62
N THR A 810 43.09 -51.95 17.35
CA THR A 810 42.29 -52.79 16.44
C THR A 810 41.84 -51.98 15.24
N LEU A 811 42.64 -51.97 14.17
CA LEU A 811 42.31 -51.21 12.96
C LEU A 811 41.17 -51.87 12.17
N LEU A 812 40.27 -51.08 11.60
CA LEU A 812 39.20 -51.58 10.75
C LEU A 812 39.74 -52.05 9.41
N SER A 813 39.09 -53.03 8.79
CA SER A 813 39.41 -53.44 7.43
C SER A 813 38.91 -52.41 6.42
N LYS A 814 39.50 -52.39 5.22
CA LYS A 814 39.02 -51.56 4.11
C LYS A 814 37.53 -51.79 3.81
N ALA A 815 37.10 -53.06 3.77
CA ALA A 815 35.72 -53.42 3.49
C ALA A 815 34.73 -52.89 4.55
N GLU A 816 35.14 -52.89 5.82
CA GLU A 816 34.31 -52.35 6.91
C GLU A 816 34.10 -50.84 6.74
N MET A 817 35.16 -50.10 6.39
CA MET A 817 35.10 -48.66 6.12
C MET A 817 34.33 -48.35 4.82
N ASP A 818 34.56 -49.08 3.73
CA ASP A 818 33.82 -48.91 2.46
C ASP A 818 32.30 -49.04 2.70
N ALA A 819 31.86 -49.98 3.54
CA ALA A 819 30.46 -50.18 3.87
C ALA A 819 29.86 -49.07 4.76
N ASP A 820 30.65 -48.49 5.68
CA ASP A 820 30.22 -47.32 6.45
C ASP A 820 30.08 -46.09 5.53
N ILE A 821 31.02 -45.91 4.59
CA ILE A 821 31.00 -44.83 3.59
C ILE A 821 29.76 -44.96 2.69
N ALA A 822 29.51 -46.16 2.15
CA ALA A 822 28.31 -46.42 1.35
C ALA A 822 27.02 -46.07 2.11
N THR A 823 26.99 -46.32 3.43
CA THR A 823 25.85 -45.95 4.28
C THR A 823 25.70 -44.43 4.40
N ILE A 824 26.79 -43.67 4.52
CA ILE A 824 26.76 -42.21 4.56
C ILE A 824 26.19 -41.66 3.24
N MET A 825 26.71 -42.13 2.10
CA MET A 825 26.28 -41.68 0.78
C MET A 825 24.81 -42.00 0.50
N ALA A 826 24.36 -43.20 0.85
CA ALA A 826 22.96 -43.62 0.68
C ALA A 826 21.96 -42.77 1.49
N ASN A 827 22.43 -42.05 2.50
CA ASN A 827 21.60 -41.18 3.35
C ASN A 827 21.78 -39.69 3.04
N GLY A 828 22.33 -39.35 1.87
CA GLY A 828 22.48 -37.97 1.39
C GLY A 828 23.72 -37.25 1.90
N GLY A 829 24.68 -37.96 2.49
CA GLY A 829 25.98 -37.40 2.82
C GLY A 829 26.73 -36.97 1.56
N ALA A 830 27.47 -35.86 1.66
CA ALA A 830 28.29 -35.31 0.58
C ALA A 830 29.68 -35.98 0.50
N GLY A 831 30.00 -36.91 1.41
CA GLY A 831 31.28 -37.61 1.44
C GLY A 831 31.61 -38.18 2.81
N PHE A 832 32.87 -38.58 3.00
CA PHE A 832 33.37 -39.15 4.25
C PHE A 832 34.68 -38.51 4.71
N SER A 833 34.95 -38.62 6.01
CA SER A 833 36.23 -38.27 6.61
C SER A 833 36.79 -39.40 7.46
N LEU A 834 38.08 -39.71 7.31
CA LEU A 834 38.77 -40.73 8.10
C LEU A 834 39.40 -40.12 9.35
N PHE A 835 39.03 -40.64 10.52
CA PHE A 835 39.67 -40.32 11.79
C PHE A 835 40.43 -41.56 12.31
N ARG A 836 41.75 -41.63 12.11
CA ARG A 836 42.67 -40.58 11.58
C ARG A 836 43.96 -41.17 10.98
N TYR A 837 44.76 -40.34 10.31
CA TYR A 837 46.07 -40.74 9.77
C TYR A 837 46.95 -41.37 10.86
N GLY A 838 47.63 -42.46 10.50
CA GLY A 838 48.41 -43.29 11.41
C GLY A 838 47.63 -44.47 12.01
N LEU A 839 46.29 -44.48 11.89
CA LEU A 839 45.41 -45.57 12.35
C LEU A 839 44.56 -46.14 11.19
N ILE A 840 45.09 -46.13 9.97
CA ILE A 840 44.39 -46.62 8.76
C ILE A 840 45.14 -47.83 8.24
N SER A 841 44.46 -48.99 8.21
CA SER A 841 45.04 -50.24 7.70
C SER A 841 45.21 -50.22 6.18
N ALA A 842 44.22 -49.68 5.48
CA ALA A 842 44.19 -49.45 4.03
C ALA A 842 43.14 -48.38 3.72
N TYR A 843 43.40 -47.52 2.73
CA TYR A 843 42.47 -46.46 2.37
C TYR A 843 41.24 -47.02 1.63
N PRO A 844 40.03 -46.50 1.90
CA PRO A 844 38.80 -46.84 1.15
C PRO A 844 38.87 -46.49 -0.33
N ASN A 845 37.89 -46.97 -1.11
CA ASN A 845 37.78 -46.56 -2.51
C ASN A 845 37.31 -45.10 -2.63
N PRO A 846 37.70 -44.38 -3.70
CA PRO A 846 37.07 -43.11 -4.06
C PRO A 846 35.56 -43.30 -4.27
N VAL A 847 34.78 -42.28 -3.92
CA VAL A 847 33.30 -42.30 -3.96
C VAL A 847 32.75 -41.66 -5.22
#